data_AF-A0A9P4S5A2-F1
#
_entry.id   AF-A0A9P4S5A2-F1
#
_cell.length_a   1.000
_cell.length_b   1.000
_cell.length_c   1.000
_cell.angle_alpha   90.00
_cell.angle_beta   90.00
_cell.angle_gamma   90.00
#
_symmetry.space_group_name_H-M   'P 1'
#
loop_
_entity.id
_entity.type
_entity.pdbx_description
1 polymer ?
#
loop_
_entity_poly.entity_id
_entity_poly.type
_entity_poly.pdbx_seq_one_letter_code
_entity_poly.pdbx_strand_id
1 'polypeptide(L)'
;PAVWQNIFLHTDNVQTFGRLMQVNRAFNRYLTSTTAGSDSRSVHGRLHVLNSETLWDLIRKRKYPNLPKPLAACSQREMWRLILSKRCQFCGKLASAASTQNSPFASGPGQHGIRPIWAFAIVICGPSSLLPALPYVFLTSDLHVVSSSTIQDSHTVPTNIIMVKRYYSKHVNDMERQLQDARELGPAAAEEWFKGLEIKGRETLNDAARWERWEDKGGVRQLFHFPQPRIERTVRDANEAKAARRRDIERRCLELEPPITPNILSHMDAFQAAIQISVPMTDKAWDVLKPRLLHQRDAAERAEAEKAEQNNTFRVKLEDRFSSDTFNKEVKEALEHEWEEIQKPIRQRLSTYADDIISNEWACGRSVTRDNCSKFAAEVLIRPVKDEMSESELPRILVLENMKWVFDNKIKPITEHFRKDLFLCNSCDGNYKFYGFEGVIQHFGAKHTNSFSVGNVVVSWQRAEWPEEPPFHPDPTMAKSTPLLVPSGLSLSGAGFSGPPPVKSNQEELNALSDMARLLWNNTSGVQDLSLSVRLYVIVHHVFLQFKNRFNREPSLDLFINALTQNQSLRPLKASNELFCKSCAEQNTNHQHSESAQENLASYNIESLAFHFKFNHFKGANQPGTSSGQSSSESKWNQDMIDLPEDVFIADLIRAPGMTEEKRKIFADVFP
;
A
#
# COMPACT_ATOMS: atom_id res chain seq x y z
N PRO A 1 -39.53 34.86 8.83
CA PRO A 1 -38.19 34.20 8.75
C PRO A 1 -37.10 34.87 9.59
N ALA A 2 -36.70 36.12 9.30
CA ALA A 2 -35.54 36.77 9.94
C ALA A 2 -35.57 36.80 11.47
N VAL A 3 -36.71 37.16 12.08
CA VAL A 3 -36.90 37.14 13.55
C VAL A 3 -36.66 35.75 14.13
N TRP A 4 -37.23 34.70 13.52
CA TRP A 4 -37.02 33.32 13.96
C TRP A 4 -35.58 32.85 13.80
N GLN A 5 -34.91 33.19 12.70
CA GLN A 5 -33.49 32.88 12.53
C GLN A 5 -32.60 33.60 13.56
N ASN A 6 -32.93 34.84 13.93
CA ASN A 6 -32.27 35.53 15.03
C ASN A 6 -32.53 34.87 16.40
N ILE A 7 -33.73 34.37 16.65
CA ILE A 7 -34.03 33.57 17.86
C ILE A 7 -33.19 32.29 17.86
N PHE A 8 -33.08 31.59 16.73
CA PHE A 8 -32.25 30.39 16.59
C PHE A 8 -30.75 30.68 16.85
N LEU A 9 -30.23 31.86 16.48
CA LEU A 9 -28.86 32.27 16.82
C LEU A 9 -28.58 32.42 18.33
N HIS A 10 -29.63 32.45 19.16
CA HIS A 10 -29.51 32.60 20.61
C HIS A 10 -29.76 31.30 21.39
N THR A 11 -30.41 30.27 20.81
CA THR A 11 -30.65 29.00 21.51
C THR A 11 -29.35 28.26 21.86
N ASP A 12 -29.26 27.76 23.10
CA ASP A 12 -28.00 27.33 23.72
C ASP A 12 -27.55 25.89 23.46
N ASN A 13 -28.38 25.06 22.85
CA ASN A 13 -28.13 23.62 22.73
C ASN A 13 -28.39 23.11 21.30
N VAL A 14 -27.39 22.46 20.71
CA VAL A 14 -27.49 21.87 19.36
C VAL A 14 -28.67 20.88 19.20
N GLN A 15 -29.01 20.10 20.24
CA GLN A 15 -30.15 19.19 20.21
C GLN A 15 -31.48 19.94 20.06
N THR A 16 -31.57 21.18 20.55
CA THR A 16 -32.76 22.02 20.39
C THR A 16 -33.00 22.35 18.93
N PHE A 17 -31.97 22.58 18.11
CA PHE A 17 -32.14 22.80 16.67
C PHE A 17 -32.67 21.55 15.94
N GLY A 18 -32.21 20.37 16.34
CA GLY A 18 -32.76 19.09 15.86
C GLY A 18 -34.27 18.97 16.13
N ARG A 19 -34.72 19.39 17.32
CA ARG A 19 -36.14 19.45 17.70
C ARG A 19 -36.88 20.58 16.96
N LEU A 20 -36.29 21.76 16.82
CA LEU A 20 -36.88 22.91 16.11
C LEU A 20 -37.19 22.59 14.64
N MET A 21 -36.34 21.81 13.97
CA MET A 21 -36.61 21.29 12.62
C MET A 21 -37.83 20.35 12.54
N GLN A 22 -38.30 19.81 13.68
CA GLN A 22 -39.47 18.92 13.77
C GLN A 22 -40.74 19.65 14.23
N VAL A 23 -40.65 20.86 14.78
CA VAL A 23 -41.80 21.61 15.34
C VAL A 23 -42.85 21.94 14.27
N ASN A 24 -42.45 22.48 13.12
CA ASN A 24 -43.34 22.74 12.00
C ASN A 24 -42.58 22.91 10.67
N ARG A 25 -43.30 22.86 9.55
CA ARG A 25 -42.74 22.99 8.18
C ARG A 25 -42.01 24.32 7.95
N ALA A 26 -42.41 25.41 8.61
CA ALA A 26 -41.76 26.71 8.45
C ALA A 26 -40.40 26.76 9.17
N PHE A 27 -40.30 26.24 10.40
CA PHE A 27 -39.04 26.15 11.14
C PHE A 27 -38.05 25.21 10.44
N ASN A 28 -38.54 24.08 9.93
CA ASN A 28 -37.79 23.20 9.06
C ASN A 28 -37.19 24.01 7.88
N ARG A 29 -38.04 24.62 7.04
CA ARG A 29 -37.60 25.46 5.91
C ARG A 29 -36.60 26.55 6.31
N TYR A 30 -36.82 27.25 7.43
CA TYR A 30 -35.93 28.31 7.93
C TYR A 30 -34.53 27.83 8.32
N LEU A 31 -34.41 26.55 8.71
CA LEU A 31 -33.17 25.88 9.11
C LEU A 31 -32.56 25.02 7.99
N THR A 32 -33.29 24.65 6.93
CA THR A 32 -32.84 23.67 5.94
C THR A 32 -32.78 24.15 4.49
N SER A 33 -33.59 25.15 4.12
CA SER A 33 -33.96 25.39 2.71
C SER A 33 -34.25 26.86 2.42
N THR A 34 -33.73 27.76 3.25
CA THR A 34 -33.81 29.20 3.00
C THR A 34 -32.62 29.63 2.17
N THR A 35 -32.85 29.92 0.89
CA THR A 35 -31.92 30.66 0.05
C THR A 35 -31.99 32.14 0.41
N ALA A 36 -30.86 32.84 0.37
CA ALA A 36 -30.86 34.29 0.49
C ALA A 36 -31.48 34.90 -0.78
N GLY A 37 -32.45 35.81 -0.63
CA GLY A 37 -32.92 36.64 -1.74
C GLY A 37 -31.85 37.67 -2.10
N SER A 38 -31.72 38.01 -3.38
CA SER A 38 -30.69 38.95 -3.88
C SER A 38 -30.83 40.38 -3.35
N ASP A 39 -32.02 40.76 -2.86
CA ASP A 39 -32.34 42.14 -2.52
C ASP A 39 -32.50 42.39 -1.02
N SER A 40 -31.39 42.79 -0.40
CA SER A 40 -31.44 43.89 0.58
C SER A 40 -30.05 44.47 0.81
N ARG A 41 -29.83 45.73 0.41
CA ARG A 41 -28.68 46.52 0.89
C ARG A 41 -28.75 46.58 2.43
N SER A 42 -27.60 46.41 3.09
CA SER A 42 -27.50 46.44 4.55
C SER A 42 -27.92 47.82 5.09
N VAL A 43 -29.09 47.88 5.72
CA VAL A 43 -29.53 49.04 6.50
C VAL A 43 -29.31 48.70 7.96
N HIS A 44 -28.45 49.48 8.63
CA HIS A 44 -28.09 49.24 10.03
C HIS A 44 -29.36 49.15 10.91
N GLY A 45 -29.45 48.11 11.74
CA GLY A 45 -30.53 47.92 12.71
C GLY A 45 -31.72 47.06 12.26
N ARG A 46 -31.74 46.48 11.05
CA ARG A 46 -32.80 45.53 10.63
C ARG A 46 -32.31 44.09 10.61
N LEU A 47 -33.18 43.15 11.00
CA LEU A 47 -32.90 41.71 10.90
C LEU A 47 -33.15 41.22 9.47
N HIS A 48 -32.11 40.67 8.85
CA HIS A 48 -32.17 40.11 7.49
C HIS A 48 -32.39 38.59 7.51
N VAL A 49 -32.91 38.04 6.41
CA VAL A 49 -33.07 36.59 6.24
C VAL A 49 -31.73 36.00 5.82
N LEU A 50 -31.21 35.05 6.61
CA LEU A 50 -29.95 34.39 6.34
C LEU A 50 -30.16 33.13 5.48
N ASN A 51 -29.19 32.84 4.61
CA ASN A 51 -29.05 31.52 4.03
C ASN A 51 -28.91 30.48 5.16
N SER A 52 -29.59 29.33 5.04
CA SER A 52 -29.53 28.28 6.06
C SER A 52 -28.10 27.81 6.39
N GLU A 53 -27.19 27.68 5.42
CA GLU A 53 -25.80 27.30 5.72
C GLU A 53 -25.07 28.39 6.51
N THR A 54 -25.22 29.66 6.13
CA THR A 54 -24.64 30.80 6.88
C THR A 54 -25.18 30.88 8.31
N LEU A 55 -26.46 30.55 8.52
CA LEU A 55 -27.07 30.45 9.85
C LEU A 55 -26.39 29.35 10.69
N TRP A 56 -26.23 28.13 10.16
CA TRP A 56 -25.53 27.05 10.85
C TRP A 56 -24.05 27.36 11.13
N ASP A 57 -23.37 28.05 10.21
CA ASP A 57 -21.98 28.48 10.38
C ASP A 57 -21.83 29.52 11.51
N LEU A 58 -22.76 30.46 11.61
CA LEU A 58 -22.81 31.45 12.69
C LEU A 58 -23.15 30.81 14.05
N ILE A 59 -24.08 29.86 14.09
CA ILE A 59 -24.39 29.06 15.29
C ILE A 59 -23.12 28.33 15.76
N ARG A 60 -22.43 27.63 14.85
CA ARG A 60 -21.18 26.93 15.16
C ARG A 60 -20.12 27.89 15.70
N LYS A 61 -19.81 28.98 15.00
CA LYS A 61 -18.78 29.95 15.42
C LYS A 61 -19.09 30.60 16.78
N ARG A 62 -20.36 30.89 17.07
CA ARG A 62 -20.78 31.59 18.29
C ARG A 62 -20.89 30.68 19.53
N LYS A 63 -21.40 29.45 19.37
CA LYS A 63 -21.68 28.53 20.48
C LYS A 63 -20.63 27.42 20.63
N TYR A 64 -19.93 27.05 19.55
CA TYR A 64 -19.00 25.93 19.50
C TYR A 64 -17.67 26.31 18.82
N PRO A 65 -16.89 27.26 19.38
CA PRO A 65 -15.67 27.77 18.75
C PRO A 65 -14.60 26.69 18.56
N ASN A 66 -14.61 25.65 19.41
CA ASN A 66 -13.68 24.50 19.34
C ASN A 66 -14.12 23.41 18.36
N LEU A 67 -15.26 23.55 17.67
CA LEU A 67 -15.70 22.57 16.67
C LEU A 67 -14.94 22.78 15.36
N PRO A 68 -14.35 21.73 14.75
CA PRO A 68 -13.60 21.86 13.51
C PRO A 68 -14.45 22.44 12.37
N LYS A 69 -13.77 22.95 11.33
CA LYS A 69 -14.44 23.25 10.06
C LYS A 69 -15.00 21.96 9.44
N PRO A 70 -16.15 22.01 8.73
CA PRO A 70 -16.69 20.87 8.00
C PRO A 70 -15.67 20.15 7.13
N LEU A 71 -15.93 18.89 6.83
CA LEU A 71 -15.20 18.18 5.78
C LEU A 71 -15.49 18.86 4.44
N ALA A 72 -14.51 18.89 3.54
CA ALA A 72 -14.60 19.61 2.26
C ALA A 72 -15.80 19.17 1.40
N ALA A 73 -16.21 17.91 1.52
CA ALA A 73 -17.35 17.32 0.82
C ALA A 73 -18.69 17.40 1.59
N CYS A 74 -18.79 18.17 2.68
CA CYS A 74 -19.97 18.19 3.56
C CYS A 74 -20.44 19.60 3.94
N SER A 75 -21.75 19.83 3.86
CA SER A 75 -22.40 21.01 4.45
C SER A 75 -22.32 21.02 5.98
N GLN A 76 -22.55 22.18 6.61
CA GLN A 76 -22.63 22.28 8.08
C GLN A 76 -23.71 21.33 8.63
N ARG A 77 -24.82 21.20 7.90
CA ARG A 77 -25.95 20.34 8.28
C ARG A 77 -25.64 18.85 8.20
N GLU A 78 -24.84 18.43 7.23
CA GLU A 78 -24.36 17.04 7.14
C GLU A 78 -23.41 16.72 8.28
N MET A 79 -22.48 17.62 8.61
CA MET A 79 -21.61 17.43 9.78
C MET A 79 -22.42 17.29 11.08
N TRP A 80 -23.43 18.14 11.30
CA TRP A 80 -24.31 18.01 12.46
C TRP A 80 -25.13 16.70 12.46
N ARG A 81 -25.53 16.18 11.29
CA ARG A 81 -26.14 14.84 11.20
C ARG A 81 -25.16 13.73 11.55
N LEU A 82 -23.89 13.82 11.15
CA LEU A 82 -22.86 12.82 11.48
C LEU A 82 -22.56 12.81 12.99
N ILE A 83 -22.40 14.00 13.60
CA ILE A 83 -22.14 14.15 15.04
C ILE A 83 -23.32 13.65 15.91
N LEU A 84 -24.56 13.88 15.45
CA LEU A 84 -25.77 13.62 16.26
C LEU A 84 -26.50 12.32 15.90
N SER A 85 -26.12 11.60 14.83
CA SER A 85 -26.79 10.36 14.47
C SER A 85 -26.48 9.26 15.48
N LYS A 86 -27.55 8.67 16.02
CA LYS A 86 -27.49 7.42 16.80
C LYS A 86 -27.87 6.20 15.97
N ARG A 87 -27.95 6.34 14.64
CA ARG A 87 -28.43 5.30 13.71
C ARG A 87 -27.41 5.04 12.60
N CYS A 88 -27.24 3.77 12.26
CA CYS A 88 -26.56 3.35 11.04
C CYS A 88 -27.36 3.86 9.82
N GLN A 89 -26.67 4.48 8.86
CA GLN A 89 -27.30 5.06 7.66
C GLN A 89 -27.82 4.00 6.66
N PHE A 90 -27.34 2.75 6.76
CA PHE A 90 -27.75 1.66 5.88
C PHE A 90 -28.88 0.81 6.49
N CYS A 91 -28.65 0.22 7.66
CA CYS A 91 -29.60 -0.71 8.28
C CYS A 91 -30.50 -0.08 9.35
N GLY A 92 -30.36 1.20 9.67
CA GLY A 92 -31.21 1.91 10.64
C GLY A 92 -31.05 1.51 12.12
N LYS A 93 -30.22 0.49 12.41
CA LYS A 93 -29.84 0.00 13.76
C LYS A 93 -29.50 1.18 14.67
N LEU A 94 -29.95 1.13 15.92
CA LEU A 94 -29.68 2.13 16.95
C LEU A 94 -28.41 1.78 17.74
N ALA A 95 -27.65 2.79 18.15
CA ALA A 95 -26.47 2.60 18.99
C ALA A 95 -26.87 2.06 20.37
N SER A 96 -26.22 0.98 20.81
CA SER A 96 -26.41 0.44 22.16
C SER A 96 -25.84 1.39 23.22
N ALA A 97 -26.50 1.47 24.38
CA ALA A 97 -26.05 2.32 25.49
C ALA A 97 -24.82 1.77 26.25
N ALA A 98 -24.39 0.53 25.94
CA ALA A 98 -23.36 -0.19 26.67
C ALA A 98 -21.97 -0.11 25.98
N SER A 99 -21.24 0.97 26.21
CA SER A 99 -19.77 1.00 26.11
C SER A 99 -19.22 2.17 26.95
N THR A 100 -18.83 1.87 28.18
CA THR A 100 -18.21 2.83 29.12
C THR A 100 -16.75 2.47 29.37
N GLN A 101 -16.02 2.09 28.32
CA GLN A 101 -14.59 1.82 28.40
C GLN A 101 -13.78 2.93 27.71
N ASN A 102 -12.73 3.40 28.39
CA ASN A 102 -11.80 4.41 27.87
C ASN A 102 -10.70 3.77 26.99
N SER A 103 -11.07 2.82 26.12
CA SER A 103 -10.17 2.23 25.12
C SER A 103 -10.41 2.90 23.76
N PRO A 104 -9.36 3.28 23.00
CA PRO A 104 -9.50 3.82 21.64
C PRO A 104 -10.31 2.90 20.71
N PHE A 105 -10.19 1.59 20.92
CA PHE A 105 -10.82 0.55 20.11
C PHE A 105 -12.30 0.31 20.47
N ALA A 106 -12.70 0.55 21.73
CA ALA A 106 -14.06 0.26 22.25
C ALA A 106 -15.18 1.17 21.71
N SER A 107 -14.87 2.07 20.78
CA SER A 107 -15.81 2.98 20.12
C SER A 107 -15.99 2.70 18.61
N GLY A 108 -15.31 1.69 18.05
CA GLY A 108 -15.39 1.32 16.63
C GLY A 108 -16.62 0.47 16.26
N PRO A 109 -16.93 0.30 14.96
CA PRO A 109 -18.19 -0.30 14.48
C PRO A 109 -18.22 -1.84 14.51
N GLY A 110 -17.61 -2.46 15.53
CA GLY A 110 -17.71 -3.90 15.79
C GLY A 110 -19.16 -4.35 16.02
N GLN A 111 -19.39 -5.63 16.30
CA GLN A 111 -20.72 -6.31 16.19
C GLN A 111 -21.94 -5.52 16.75
N HIS A 112 -21.76 -4.69 17.78
CA HIS A 112 -22.82 -3.88 18.39
C HIS A 112 -22.61 -2.35 18.35
N GLY A 113 -21.49 -1.86 17.79
CA GLY A 113 -21.11 -0.45 17.76
C GLY A 113 -21.66 0.33 16.56
N ILE A 114 -21.86 1.64 16.75
CA ILE A 114 -22.18 2.60 15.67
C ILE A 114 -21.35 3.86 15.89
N ARG A 115 -20.53 4.24 14.90
CA ARG A 115 -19.68 5.46 14.95
C ARG A 115 -19.77 6.23 13.63
N PRO A 116 -19.64 7.58 13.63
CA PRO A 116 -19.20 8.30 12.44
C PRO A 116 -17.83 7.80 11.98
N ILE A 117 -17.69 7.53 10.68
CA ILE A 117 -16.40 7.27 10.03
C ILE A 117 -16.05 8.50 9.20
N TRP A 118 -15.20 9.37 9.76
CA TRP A 118 -14.90 10.68 9.20
C TRP A 118 -14.27 10.61 7.81
N ALA A 119 -13.43 9.61 7.54
CA ALA A 119 -12.85 9.34 6.22
C ALA A 119 -13.89 9.06 5.11
N PHE A 120 -15.12 8.67 5.50
CA PHE A 120 -16.21 8.38 4.58
C PHE A 120 -17.40 9.35 4.71
N ALA A 121 -17.41 10.23 5.71
CA ALA A 121 -18.55 11.09 6.04
C ALA A 121 -19.90 10.32 6.18
N ILE A 122 -19.86 9.13 6.78
CA ILE A 122 -21.03 8.26 7.04
C ILE A 122 -21.06 7.79 8.50
N VAL A 123 -22.19 7.23 8.94
CA VAL A 123 -22.37 6.62 10.28
C VAL A 123 -22.85 5.18 10.10
N ILE A 124 -22.05 4.20 10.53
CA ILE A 124 -22.25 2.77 10.17
C ILE A 124 -21.99 1.80 11.32
N CYS A 125 -22.36 0.54 11.10
CA CYS A 125 -21.95 -0.66 11.85
C CYS A 125 -21.46 -1.73 10.86
N GLY A 126 -20.39 -2.47 11.17
CA GLY A 126 -19.83 -3.53 10.32
C GLY A 126 -18.99 -3.08 9.11
N PRO A 127 -18.30 -4.01 8.41
CA PRO A 127 -17.25 -3.71 7.41
C PRO A 127 -17.69 -3.79 5.91
N SER A 128 -17.02 -3.06 5.01
CA SER A 128 -17.24 -3.09 3.54
C SER A 128 -15.95 -2.86 2.69
N SER A 129 -15.88 -3.33 1.45
CA SER A 129 -14.66 -3.42 0.61
C SER A 129 -14.67 -2.57 -0.69
N LEU A 130 -13.48 -2.29 -1.27
CA LEU A 130 -13.09 -2.03 -2.70
C LEU A 130 -12.04 -0.91 -2.88
N LEU A 131 -10.84 -1.22 -3.38
CA LEU A 131 -9.64 -0.41 -3.10
C LEU A 131 -9.38 0.89 -3.90
N PRO A 132 -9.06 0.89 -5.21
CA PRO A 132 -7.80 1.52 -5.64
C PRO A 132 -7.57 3.05 -5.47
N ALA A 133 -8.62 3.90 -5.39
CA ALA A 133 -8.47 5.36 -5.56
C ALA A 133 -9.21 6.20 -4.49
N LEU A 134 -9.33 5.67 -3.28
CA LEU A 134 -10.40 6.04 -2.35
C LEU A 134 -9.91 6.27 -0.92
N PRO A 135 -10.68 7.00 -0.08
CA PRO A 135 -10.44 7.00 1.37
C PRO A 135 -10.49 5.56 1.88
N TYR A 136 -9.66 5.22 2.87
CA TYR A 136 -9.68 3.91 3.49
C TYR A 136 -9.59 3.98 5.00
N VAL A 137 -10.14 2.96 5.63
CA VAL A 137 -9.92 2.65 7.03
C VAL A 137 -9.12 1.36 7.14
N PHE A 138 -8.31 1.25 8.18
CA PHE A 138 -7.75 -0.05 8.55
C PHE A 138 -8.72 -0.73 9.52
N LEU A 139 -9.01 -2.00 9.26
CA LEU A 139 -9.73 -2.86 10.18
C LEU A 139 -8.79 -3.87 10.82
N THR A 140 -8.91 -4.06 12.12
CA THR A 140 -8.31 -5.19 12.84
C THR A 140 -9.01 -6.51 12.51
N SER A 141 -8.43 -7.65 12.92
CA SER A 141 -9.04 -8.99 12.79
C SER A 141 -10.39 -9.12 13.49
N ASP A 142 -10.63 -8.34 14.55
CA ASP A 142 -11.91 -8.24 15.28
C ASP A 142 -12.81 -7.07 14.81
N LEU A 143 -12.53 -6.54 13.61
CA LEU A 143 -13.35 -5.54 12.87
C LEU A 143 -13.44 -4.14 13.52
N HIS A 144 -12.49 -3.77 14.39
CA HIS A 144 -12.36 -2.40 14.87
C HIS A 144 -11.72 -1.50 13.80
N VAL A 145 -12.31 -0.32 13.57
CA VAL A 145 -11.71 0.73 12.75
C VAL A 145 -10.56 1.38 13.52
N VAL A 146 -9.35 1.26 12.98
CA VAL A 146 -8.18 2.02 13.41
C VAL A 146 -8.14 3.33 12.62
N SER A 147 -8.09 4.46 13.32
CA SER A 147 -8.07 5.80 12.73
C SER A 147 -6.70 6.11 12.11
N SER A 148 -6.67 7.12 11.23
CA SER A 148 -5.38 7.60 10.69
C SER A 148 -4.53 8.28 11.76
N SER A 149 -5.16 8.86 12.79
CA SER A 149 -4.47 9.41 13.97
C SER A 149 -3.70 8.34 14.75
N THR A 150 -4.31 7.19 15.05
CA THR A 150 -3.70 6.11 15.84
C THR A 150 -2.54 5.43 15.09
N ILE A 151 -2.62 5.27 13.77
CA ILE A 151 -1.55 4.63 12.99
C ILE A 151 -0.30 5.51 12.86
N GLN A 152 -0.48 6.84 12.88
CA GLN A 152 0.63 7.79 12.92
C GLN A 152 1.36 7.81 14.28
N ASP A 153 0.71 7.32 15.34
CA ASP A 153 1.26 7.21 16.69
C ASP A 153 1.69 5.76 16.97
N SER A 154 2.90 5.41 16.52
CA SER A 154 3.45 4.06 16.47
C SER A 154 3.54 3.34 17.83
N HIS A 155 3.34 4.04 18.94
CA HIS A 155 3.29 3.48 20.28
C HIS A 155 1.90 2.93 20.69
N THR A 156 0.87 3.17 19.88
CA THR A 156 -0.53 2.85 20.24
C THR A 156 -1.12 1.60 19.57
N VAL A 157 -0.44 1.02 18.58
CA VAL A 157 -0.87 -0.19 17.87
C VAL A 157 0.04 -1.38 18.22
N PRO A 158 -0.46 -2.41 18.92
CA PRO A 158 0.30 -3.63 19.20
C PRO A 158 0.77 -4.34 17.94
N THR A 159 2.02 -4.82 17.95
CA THR A 159 2.73 -5.41 16.79
C THR A 159 2.15 -6.75 16.31
N ASN A 160 1.23 -7.36 17.05
CA ASN A 160 0.56 -8.62 16.72
C ASN A 160 -0.82 -8.43 16.06
N ILE A 161 -1.28 -7.20 15.82
CA ILE A 161 -2.59 -6.94 15.20
C ILE A 161 -2.47 -6.91 13.67
N ILE A 162 -3.12 -7.87 13.01
CA ILE A 162 -3.29 -7.89 11.55
C ILE A 162 -4.30 -6.81 11.16
N MET A 163 -3.91 -5.90 10.27
CA MET A 163 -4.74 -4.79 9.79
C MET A 163 -5.02 -4.91 8.28
N VAL A 164 -6.29 -4.79 7.89
CA VAL A 164 -6.77 -4.88 6.50
C VAL A 164 -7.37 -3.56 6.04
N LYS A 165 -6.97 -3.05 4.88
CA LYS A 165 -7.55 -1.81 4.31
C LYS A 165 -8.94 -2.06 3.72
N ARG A 166 -9.91 -1.25 4.13
CA ARG A 166 -11.32 -1.33 3.71
C ARG A 166 -11.82 0.05 3.26
N TYR A 167 -12.81 0.04 2.38
CA TYR A 167 -13.14 1.15 1.48
C TYR A 167 -14.65 1.18 1.20
N TYR A 168 -15.16 2.33 0.76
CA TYR A 168 -16.60 2.57 0.65
C TYR A 168 -17.08 2.60 -0.81
N SER A 169 -17.97 1.66 -1.17
CA SER A 169 -18.41 1.39 -2.54
C SER A 169 -19.02 2.59 -3.25
N LYS A 170 -19.75 3.48 -2.55
CA LYS A 170 -20.28 4.70 -3.18
C LYS A 170 -19.16 5.61 -3.70
N HIS A 171 -18.09 5.78 -2.91
CA HIS A 171 -16.96 6.58 -3.35
C HIS A 171 -16.22 5.94 -4.53
N VAL A 172 -16.20 4.60 -4.66
CA VAL A 172 -15.70 3.89 -5.87
C VAL A 172 -16.44 4.43 -7.09
N ASN A 173 -17.77 4.33 -7.07
CA ASN A 173 -18.63 4.71 -8.20
C ASN A 173 -18.51 6.22 -8.52
N ASP A 174 -18.37 7.07 -7.50
CA ASP A 174 -18.17 8.52 -7.67
C ASP A 174 -16.78 8.84 -8.29
N MET A 175 -15.76 8.02 -8.03
CA MET A 175 -14.42 8.14 -8.65
C MET A 175 -14.36 7.56 -10.06
N GLU A 176 -15.06 6.45 -10.33
CA GLU A 176 -15.21 5.89 -11.68
C GLU A 176 -15.91 6.87 -12.62
N ARG A 177 -16.93 7.60 -12.12
CA ARG A 177 -17.56 8.69 -12.87
C ARG A 177 -16.57 9.82 -13.18
N GLN A 178 -15.81 10.29 -12.18
CA GLN A 178 -14.78 11.33 -12.41
C GLN A 178 -13.69 10.89 -13.39
N LEU A 179 -13.32 9.61 -13.42
CA LEU A 179 -12.40 9.05 -14.42
C LEU A 179 -13.03 9.06 -15.83
N GLN A 180 -14.32 8.77 -15.94
CA GLN A 180 -15.05 8.82 -17.21
C GLN A 180 -15.12 10.27 -17.74
N ASP A 181 -15.50 11.23 -16.88
CA ASP A 181 -15.51 12.66 -17.21
C ASP A 181 -14.11 13.14 -17.66
N ALA A 182 -13.05 12.70 -16.99
CA ALA A 182 -11.66 13.05 -17.34
C ALA A 182 -11.19 12.40 -18.66
N ARG A 183 -11.71 11.22 -19.02
CA ARG A 183 -11.44 10.57 -20.32
C ARG A 183 -12.16 11.26 -21.48
N GLU A 184 -13.37 11.78 -21.25
CA GLU A 184 -14.13 12.55 -22.24
C GLU A 184 -13.45 13.88 -22.60
N LEU A 185 -12.66 14.44 -21.67
CA LEU A 185 -11.79 15.59 -21.90
C LEU A 185 -10.45 15.25 -22.62
N GLY A 186 -10.21 13.98 -22.92
CA GLY A 186 -9.05 13.50 -23.68
C GLY A 186 -7.91 12.91 -22.83
N PRO A 187 -6.96 12.21 -23.47
CA PRO A 187 -5.96 11.40 -22.76
C PRO A 187 -5.03 12.21 -21.85
N ALA A 188 -4.67 13.44 -22.24
CA ALA A 188 -3.86 14.33 -21.40
C ALA A 188 -4.60 14.79 -20.13
N ALA A 189 -5.92 15.04 -20.22
CA ALA A 189 -6.74 15.39 -19.06
C ALA A 189 -6.88 14.21 -18.10
N ALA A 190 -7.04 12.99 -18.62
CA ALA A 190 -7.02 11.77 -17.81
C ALA A 190 -5.65 11.54 -17.13
N GLU A 191 -4.53 11.77 -17.82
CA GLU A 191 -3.19 11.60 -17.25
C GLU A 191 -2.90 12.59 -16.11
N GLU A 192 -3.23 13.88 -16.30
CA GLU A 192 -3.10 14.90 -15.24
C GLU A 192 -4.07 14.64 -14.07
N TRP A 193 -5.28 14.18 -14.35
CA TRP A 193 -6.22 13.74 -13.31
C TRP A 193 -5.66 12.60 -12.47
N PHE A 194 -5.03 11.59 -13.11
CA PHE A 194 -4.34 10.50 -12.41
C PHE A 194 -3.18 10.98 -11.53
N LYS A 195 -2.33 11.89 -12.03
CA LYS A 195 -1.23 12.48 -11.25
C LYS A 195 -1.72 13.22 -10.00
N GLY A 196 -2.88 13.86 -10.06
CA GLY A 196 -3.48 14.57 -8.92
C GLY A 196 -4.04 13.67 -7.80
N LEU A 197 -4.27 12.38 -8.03
CA LEU A 197 -5.00 11.51 -7.09
C LEU A 197 -4.28 11.29 -5.76
N GLU A 198 -2.95 11.15 -5.76
CA GLU A 198 -2.18 10.88 -4.53
C GLU A 198 -2.23 12.08 -3.55
N ILE A 199 -2.20 13.30 -4.10
CA ILE A 199 -2.31 14.54 -3.33
C ILE A 199 -3.74 14.67 -2.79
N LYS A 200 -4.75 14.54 -3.66
CA LYS A 200 -6.18 14.61 -3.31
C LYS A 200 -6.58 13.58 -2.24
N GLY A 201 -6.07 12.35 -2.33
CA GLY A 201 -6.28 11.30 -1.34
C GLY A 201 -5.66 11.64 0.02
N ARG A 202 -4.43 12.16 0.03
CA ARG A 202 -3.71 12.61 1.24
C ARG A 202 -4.41 13.79 1.91
N GLU A 203 -4.88 14.76 1.14
CA GLU A 203 -5.68 15.89 1.64
C GLU A 203 -6.99 15.42 2.26
N THR A 204 -7.71 14.50 1.61
CA THR A 204 -8.97 13.93 2.11
C THR A 204 -8.76 13.18 3.45
N LEU A 205 -7.69 12.39 3.56
CA LEU A 205 -7.34 11.70 4.81
C LEU A 205 -6.93 12.70 5.91
N ASN A 206 -6.19 13.76 5.59
CA ASN A 206 -5.84 14.81 6.55
C ASN A 206 -7.05 15.63 7.01
N ASP A 207 -8.03 15.87 6.13
CA ASP A 207 -9.29 16.55 6.43
C ASP A 207 -10.14 15.74 7.43
N ALA A 208 -10.21 14.42 7.21
CA ALA A 208 -10.82 13.46 8.13
C ALA A 208 -10.06 13.33 9.46
N ALA A 209 -8.73 13.22 9.43
CA ALA A 209 -7.89 13.08 10.62
C ALA A 209 -8.01 14.30 11.57
N ARG A 210 -8.37 15.49 11.06
CA ARG A 210 -8.72 16.65 11.90
C ARG A 210 -9.93 16.37 12.81
N TRP A 211 -10.94 15.68 12.29
CA TRP A 211 -12.14 15.31 13.04
C TRP A 211 -11.89 14.14 13.98
N GLU A 212 -11.13 13.13 13.55
CA GLU A 212 -10.66 12.02 14.40
C GLU A 212 -9.94 12.56 15.65
N ARG A 213 -8.89 13.38 15.46
CA ARG A 213 -8.13 14.00 16.56
C ARG A 213 -8.96 14.91 17.49
N TRP A 214 -10.09 15.45 17.03
CA TRP A 214 -11.00 16.24 17.85
C TRP A 214 -11.95 15.33 18.67
N GLU A 215 -12.42 14.24 18.08
CA GLU A 215 -13.21 13.22 18.75
C GLU A 215 -12.39 12.50 19.83
N ASP A 216 -11.15 12.11 19.51
CA ASP A 216 -10.19 11.45 20.41
C ASP A 216 -9.89 12.31 21.66
N LYS A 217 -9.85 13.64 21.50
CA LYS A 217 -9.71 14.61 22.61
C LYS A 217 -11.01 14.81 23.42
N GLY A 218 -12.01 13.96 23.23
CA GLY A 218 -13.29 14.00 23.92
C GLY A 218 -14.24 15.10 23.42
N GLY A 219 -14.01 15.67 22.24
CA GLY A 219 -14.82 16.79 21.70
C GLY A 219 -16.31 16.48 21.65
N VAL A 220 -16.69 15.25 21.27
CA VAL A 220 -18.09 14.79 21.28
C VAL A 220 -18.68 14.78 22.69
N ARG A 221 -17.91 14.34 23.70
CA ARG A 221 -18.35 14.35 25.12
C ARG A 221 -18.58 15.79 25.62
N GLN A 222 -17.74 16.73 25.19
CA GLN A 222 -17.84 18.15 25.54
C GLN A 222 -19.07 18.83 24.93
N LEU A 223 -19.52 18.44 23.73
CA LEU A 223 -20.75 18.99 23.11
C LEU A 223 -22.04 18.64 23.88
N PHE A 224 -22.04 17.57 24.68
CA PHE A 224 -23.20 17.09 25.42
C PHE A 224 -23.20 17.45 26.92
N HIS A 225 -22.13 18.10 27.42
CA HIS A 225 -22.07 18.58 28.80
C HIS A 225 -22.49 20.06 28.88
N PHE A 226 -23.46 20.36 29.74
CA PHE A 226 -23.85 21.75 30.02
C PHE A 226 -22.75 22.47 30.84
N PRO A 227 -22.29 23.65 30.42
CA PRO A 227 -21.77 24.63 31.35
C PRO A 227 -22.96 25.15 32.18
N GLN A 228 -22.89 25.07 33.51
CA GLN A 228 -23.79 25.88 34.34
C GLN A 228 -23.50 27.37 34.11
N PRO A 229 -24.51 28.25 34.23
CA PRO A 229 -24.33 29.68 34.04
C PRO A 229 -23.46 30.27 35.15
N ARG A 230 -22.14 30.35 34.90
CA ARG A 230 -21.27 31.20 35.69
C ARG A 230 -21.50 32.64 35.30
N ILE A 231 -21.97 33.43 36.26
CA ILE A 231 -21.88 34.89 36.25
C ILE A 231 -20.44 35.26 35.85
N GLU A 232 -20.31 36.11 34.83
CA GLU A 232 -19.02 36.47 34.24
C GLU A 232 -18.15 37.26 35.23
N ARG A 233 -17.31 36.54 35.97
CA ARG A 233 -15.94 37.00 36.22
C ARG A 233 -15.11 36.51 35.05
N THR A 234 -14.44 37.44 34.35
CA THR A 234 -13.80 37.19 33.06
C THR A 234 -12.89 35.96 33.13
N VAL A 235 -12.89 35.12 32.10
CA VAL A 235 -12.03 33.91 32.05
C VAL A 235 -10.55 34.26 32.24
N ARG A 236 -10.13 35.45 31.77
CA ARG A 236 -8.82 36.03 32.03
C ARG A 236 -8.56 36.19 33.54
N ASP A 237 -9.44 36.89 34.25
CA ASP A 237 -9.31 37.18 35.68
C ASP A 237 -9.34 35.88 36.53
N ALA A 238 -10.13 34.88 36.11
CA ALA A 238 -10.14 33.56 36.75
C ALA A 238 -8.83 32.79 36.52
N ASN A 239 -8.24 32.87 35.33
CA ASN A 239 -6.94 32.26 35.01
C ASN A 239 -5.79 33.01 35.69
N GLU A 240 -5.87 34.33 35.78
CA GLU A 240 -4.90 35.18 36.48
C GLU A 240 -4.95 34.94 38.00
N ALA A 241 -6.14 34.80 38.59
CA ALA A 241 -6.30 34.41 39.99
C ALA A 241 -5.72 33.00 40.28
N LYS A 242 -5.92 32.03 39.38
CA LYS A 242 -5.28 30.71 39.46
C LYS A 242 -3.77 30.79 39.32
N ALA A 243 -3.25 31.58 38.38
CA ALA A 243 -1.82 31.78 38.19
C ALA A 243 -1.15 32.51 39.38
N ALA A 244 -1.84 33.47 39.99
CA ALA A 244 -1.40 34.13 41.22
C ALA A 244 -1.39 33.15 42.41
N ARG A 245 -2.45 32.33 42.56
CA ARG A 245 -2.51 31.27 43.57
C ARG A 245 -1.40 30.23 43.38
N ARG A 246 -1.13 29.82 42.13
CA ARG A 246 -0.02 28.93 41.78
C ARG A 246 1.33 29.50 42.20
N ARG A 247 1.63 30.75 41.81
CA ARG A 247 2.88 31.44 42.18
C ARG A 247 3.04 31.58 43.69
N ASP A 248 1.95 31.83 44.43
CA ASP A 248 2.02 31.90 45.90
C ASP A 248 2.31 30.54 46.53
N ILE A 249 1.68 29.46 46.02
CA ILE A 249 1.98 28.09 46.48
C ILE A 249 3.43 27.72 46.18
N GLU A 250 3.89 27.93 44.93
CA GLU A 250 5.27 27.61 44.52
C GLU A 250 6.30 28.37 45.37
N ARG A 251 6.06 29.66 45.64
CA ARG A 251 6.89 30.47 46.54
C ARG A 251 6.93 29.91 47.96
N ARG A 252 5.76 29.67 48.58
CA ARG A 252 5.66 29.13 49.94
C ARG A 252 6.24 27.70 50.06
N CYS A 253 6.32 26.94 48.96
CA CYS A 253 6.95 25.62 48.88
C CYS A 253 8.48 25.69 48.77
N LEU A 254 9.01 26.72 48.11
CA LEU A 254 10.45 27.02 48.09
C LEU A 254 10.95 27.56 49.44
N GLU A 255 10.05 28.16 50.24
CA GLU A 255 10.29 28.60 51.62
C GLU A 255 10.19 27.43 52.66
N LEU A 256 10.01 26.17 52.23
CA LEU A 256 10.03 25.00 53.11
C LEU A 256 11.44 24.43 53.26
N GLU A 257 11.67 23.69 54.36
CA GLU A 257 12.91 22.93 54.59
C GLU A 257 12.60 21.42 54.65
N PRO A 258 13.20 20.58 53.77
CA PRO A 258 13.82 20.95 52.50
C PRO A 258 12.82 21.55 51.49
N PRO A 259 13.30 22.38 50.53
CA PRO A 259 12.44 23.11 49.60
C PRO A 259 11.84 22.20 48.52
N ILE A 260 10.55 22.37 48.27
CA ILE A 260 9.85 21.57 47.24
C ILE A 260 9.83 22.36 45.93
N THR A 261 10.59 21.90 44.94
CA THR A 261 10.75 22.59 43.65
C THR A 261 9.49 22.48 42.76
N PRO A 262 9.27 23.40 41.80
CA PRO A 262 8.11 23.34 40.89
C PRO A 262 7.98 22.04 40.10
N ASN A 263 9.11 21.39 39.77
CA ASN A 263 9.11 20.09 39.10
C ASN A 263 8.50 19.00 39.98
N ILE A 264 8.92 18.92 41.25
CA ILE A 264 8.39 17.97 42.23
C ILE A 264 6.91 18.29 42.51
N LEU A 265 6.56 19.58 42.72
CA LEU A 265 5.17 20.01 42.92
C LEU A 265 4.24 19.58 41.77
N SER A 266 4.75 19.53 40.53
CA SER A 266 3.94 19.14 39.37
C SER A 266 3.38 17.72 39.45
N HIS A 267 3.99 16.83 40.24
CA HIS A 267 3.53 15.44 40.46
C HIS A 267 2.60 15.28 41.68
N MET A 268 2.28 16.35 42.41
CA MET A 268 1.44 16.27 43.62
C MET A 268 -0.05 16.56 43.32
N ASP A 269 -0.94 15.58 43.56
CA ASP A 269 -2.39 15.77 43.43
C ASP A 269 -2.92 16.94 44.29
N ALA A 270 -2.36 17.13 45.49
CA ALA A 270 -2.73 18.23 46.36
C ALA A 270 -2.38 19.60 45.74
N PHE A 271 -1.26 19.70 45.03
CA PHE A 271 -0.88 20.90 44.27
C PHE A 271 -1.79 21.11 43.07
N GLN A 272 -2.02 20.05 42.28
CA GLN A 272 -2.87 20.09 41.07
C GLN A 272 -4.31 20.49 41.41
N ALA A 273 -4.88 19.99 42.50
CA ALA A 273 -6.17 20.42 43.01
C ALA A 273 -6.14 21.88 43.51
N ALA A 274 -5.09 22.28 44.23
CA ALA A 274 -4.99 23.62 44.80
C ALA A 274 -4.87 24.73 43.75
N ILE A 275 -4.17 24.50 42.63
CA ILE A 275 -4.01 25.49 41.56
C ILE A 275 -5.27 25.69 40.71
N GLN A 276 -6.26 24.80 40.81
CA GLN A 276 -7.55 24.95 40.10
C GLN A 276 -8.56 25.84 40.83
N ILE A 277 -8.26 26.27 42.06
CA ILE A 277 -9.12 27.14 42.86
C ILE A 277 -8.86 28.60 42.47
N SER A 278 -9.86 29.32 41.98
CA SER A 278 -9.74 30.73 41.54
C SER A 278 -9.97 31.75 42.69
N VAL A 279 -9.46 31.44 43.87
CA VAL A 279 -9.51 32.27 45.09
C VAL A 279 -8.06 32.53 45.53
N PRO A 280 -7.69 33.71 46.05
CA PRO A 280 -6.34 33.92 46.59
C PRO A 280 -5.94 32.86 47.63
N MET A 281 -4.63 32.60 47.74
CA MET A 281 -4.12 31.74 48.81
C MET A 281 -3.99 32.55 50.10
N THR A 282 -4.79 32.19 51.10
CA THR A 282 -4.77 32.78 52.46
C THR A 282 -4.03 31.84 53.40
N ASP A 283 -3.45 32.34 54.49
CA ASP A 283 -2.65 31.51 55.42
C ASP A 283 -3.45 30.33 56.00
N LYS A 284 -4.71 30.53 56.39
CA LYS A 284 -5.60 29.43 56.82
C LYS A 284 -5.82 28.32 55.76
N ALA A 285 -5.74 28.67 54.48
CA ALA A 285 -5.85 27.70 53.38
C ALA A 285 -4.49 27.05 53.08
N TRP A 286 -3.40 27.75 53.34
CA TRP A 286 -2.04 27.22 53.31
C TRP A 286 -1.81 26.20 54.44
N ASP A 287 -2.28 26.47 55.66
CA ASP A 287 -2.19 25.55 56.82
C ASP A 287 -2.87 24.20 56.56
N VAL A 288 -3.93 24.17 55.75
CA VAL A 288 -4.63 22.94 55.33
C VAL A 288 -3.90 22.24 54.16
N LEU A 289 -3.22 23.00 53.30
CA LEU A 289 -2.56 22.47 52.10
C LEU A 289 -1.13 21.95 52.40
N LYS A 290 -0.34 22.69 53.17
CA LYS A 290 1.04 22.38 53.56
C LYS A 290 1.24 20.92 54.05
N PRO A 291 0.46 20.38 55.01
CA PRO A 291 0.66 19.00 55.45
C PRO A 291 0.37 17.96 54.35
N ARG A 292 -0.52 18.26 53.40
CA ARG A 292 -0.82 17.36 52.27
C ARG A 292 0.31 17.35 51.24
N LEU A 293 0.92 18.51 50.96
CA LEU A 293 2.09 18.61 50.09
C LEU A 293 3.31 17.89 50.70
N LEU A 294 3.54 18.07 52.00
CA LEU A 294 4.61 17.35 52.71
C LEU A 294 4.41 15.83 52.69
N HIS A 295 3.17 15.34 52.87
CA HIS A 295 2.87 13.91 52.78
C HIS A 295 3.06 13.32 51.37
N GLN A 296 2.86 14.12 50.31
CA GLN A 296 3.04 13.67 48.92
C GLN A 296 4.47 13.83 48.38
N ARG A 297 5.37 14.48 49.15
CA ARG A 297 6.73 14.83 48.70
C ARG A 297 7.54 13.62 48.23
N ASP A 298 7.70 12.62 49.09
CA ASP A 298 8.58 11.47 48.84
C ASP A 298 8.07 10.55 47.70
N ALA A 299 6.80 10.69 47.30
CA ALA A 299 6.24 10.05 46.10
C ALA A 299 6.51 10.88 44.85
N ALA A 300 6.32 12.20 44.92
CA ALA A 300 6.58 13.14 43.83
C ALA A 300 8.07 13.25 43.46
N GLU A 301 8.98 13.15 44.44
CA GLU A 301 10.42 13.15 44.23
C GLU A 301 10.87 11.91 43.44
N ARG A 302 10.32 10.73 43.77
CA ARG A 302 10.56 9.50 43.00
C ARG A 302 10.01 9.59 41.58
N ALA A 303 8.80 10.13 41.41
CA ALA A 303 8.19 10.31 40.09
C ALA A 303 9.02 11.25 39.17
N GLU A 304 9.60 12.33 39.71
CA GLU A 304 10.50 13.20 38.93
C GLU A 304 11.86 12.53 38.67
N ALA A 305 12.40 11.74 39.61
CA ALA A 305 13.63 10.97 39.40
C ALA A 305 13.48 9.92 38.28
N GLU A 306 12.41 9.11 38.32
CA GLU A 306 12.09 8.12 37.27
C GLU A 306 11.92 8.78 35.90
N LYS A 307 11.26 9.94 35.85
CA LYS A 307 11.07 10.72 34.62
C LYS A 307 12.38 11.34 34.11
N ALA A 308 13.29 11.75 35.00
CA ALA A 308 14.62 12.22 34.62
C ALA A 308 15.47 11.07 34.04
N GLU A 309 15.39 9.88 34.63
CA GLU A 309 16.07 8.66 34.14
C GLU A 309 15.53 8.19 32.78
N GLN A 310 14.21 8.22 32.59
CA GLN A 310 13.58 7.93 31.29
C GLN A 310 14.03 8.91 30.20
N ASN A 311 14.07 10.21 30.50
CA ASN A 311 14.56 11.23 29.56
C ASN A 311 16.05 11.05 29.23
N ASN A 312 16.89 10.68 30.22
CA ASN A 312 18.30 10.40 29.98
C ASN A 312 18.49 9.16 29.09
N THR A 313 17.74 8.08 29.38
CA THR A 313 17.73 6.85 28.58
C THR A 313 17.26 7.10 27.14
N PHE A 314 16.29 7.98 26.93
CA PHE A 314 15.85 8.38 25.59
C PHE A 314 16.94 9.12 24.82
N ARG A 315 17.71 10.01 25.48
CA ARG A 315 18.83 10.72 24.85
C ARG A 315 19.95 9.77 24.42
N VAL A 316 20.38 8.86 25.30
CA VAL A 316 21.41 7.85 24.98
C VAL A 316 20.96 6.99 23.79
N LYS A 317 19.70 6.52 23.78
CA LYS A 317 19.13 5.77 22.65
C LYS A 317 19.01 6.57 21.34
N LEU A 318 19.01 7.90 21.40
CA LEU A 318 19.04 8.76 20.22
C LEU A 318 20.46 8.87 19.68
N GLU A 319 21.44 9.07 20.57
CA GLU A 319 22.87 9.15 20.25
C GLU A 319 23.39 7.82 19.65
N ASP A 320 23.02 6.67 20.22
CA ASP A 320 23.32 5.33 19.66
C ASP A 320 22.79 5.14 18.23
N ARG A 321 21.59 5.65 17.92
CA ARG A 321 21.02 5.57 16.56
C ARG A 321 21.79 6.43 15.58
N PHE A 322 22.15 7.65 15.96
CA PHE A 322 22.98 8.51 15.13
C PHE A 322 24.35 7.89 14.85
N SER A 323 25.00 7.29 15.86
CA SER A 323 26.27 6.57 15.69
C SER A 323 26.14 5.34 14.79
N SER A 324 25.04 4.58 14.90
CA SER A 324 24.78 3.44 14.01
C SER A 324 24.52 3.88 12.56
N ASP A 325 23.82 5.00 12.34
CA ASP A 325 23.55 5.51 11.00
C ASP A 325 24.81 6.06 10.32
N THR A 326 25.72 6.71 11.06
CA THR A 326 27.04 7.08 10.52
C THR A 326 27.90 5.86 10.18
N PHE A 327 27.94 4.84 11.04
CA PHE A 327 28.69 3.61 10.76
C PHE A 327 28.16 2.89 9.51
N ASN A 328 26.83 2.73 9.40
CA ASN A 328 26.20 2.12 8.23
C ASN A 328 26.46 2.93 6.93
N LYS A 329 26.56 4.25 7.04
CA LYS A 329 26.91 5.13 5.91
C LYS A 329 28.38 4.93 5.50
N GLU A 330 29.32 4.95 6.43
CA GLU A 330 30.75 4.77 6.16
C GLU A 330 31.04 3.39 5.53
N VAL A 331 30.40 2.32 6.04
CA VAL A 331 30.50 0.97 5.45
C VAL A 331 29.95 0.95 4.02
N LYS A 332 28.84 1.65 3.74
CA LYS A 332 28.30 1.74 2.37
C LYS A 332 29.23 2.51 1.44
N GLU A 333 29.77 3.65 1.87
CA GLU A 333 30.69 4.47 1.08
C GLU A 333 32.00 3.72 0.78
N ALA A 334 32.50 2.92 1.73
CA ALA A 334 33.66 2.05 1.53
C ALA A 334 33.42 0.96 0.47
N LEU A 335 32.26 0.28 0.51
CA LEU A 335 31.87 -0.74 -0.48
C LEU A 335 31.69 -0.15 -1.88
N GLU A 336 31.14 1.07 -1.99
CA GLU A 336 30.96 1.77 -3.27
C GLU A 336 32.31 2.20 -3.87
N HIS A 337 33.24 2.68 -3.03
CA HIS A 337 34.60 3.00 -3.44
C HIS A 337 35.38 1.76 -3.91
N GLU A 338 35.31 0.64 -3.16
CA GLU A 338 35.95 -0.62 -3.54
C GLU A 338 35.43 -1.13 -4.89
N TRP A 339 34.12 -1.05 -5.14
CA TRP A 339 33.53 -1.43 -6.41
C TRP A 339 34.02 -0.56 -7.58
N GLU A 340 34.11 0.76 -7.40
CA GLU A 340 34.65 1.66 -8.42
C GLU A 340 36.14 1.38 -8.73
N GLU A 341 36.98 1.11 -7.72
CA GLU A 341 38.38 0.70 -7.97
C GLU A 341 38.48 -0.60 -8.79
N ILE A 342 37.57 -1.55 -8.58
CA ILE A 342 37.51 -2.80 -9.37
C ILE A 342 37.09 -2.53 -10.82
N GLN A 343 36.15 -1.60 -11.08
CA GLN A 343 35.68 -1.31 -12.44
C GLN A 343 36.63 -0.39 -13.24
N LYS A 344 37.39 0.51 -12.59
CA LYS A 344 38.34 1.43 -13.25
C LYS A 344 39.25 0.76 -14.30
N PRO A 345 40.00 -0.32 -14.03
CA PRO A 345 40.87 -0.94 -15.03
C PRO A 345 40.10 -1.54 -16.21
N ILE A 346 38.87 -2.00 -16.00
CA ILE A 346 38.01 -2.54 -17.07
C ILE A 346 37.54 -1.40 -17.97
N ARG A 347 37.04 -0.30 -17.38
CA ARG A 347 36.63 0.91 -18.13
C ARG A 347 37.80 1.54 -18.90
N GLN A 348 39.03 1.49 -18.36
CA GLN A 348 40.23 1.98 -19.05
C GLN A 348 40.56 1.16 -20.31
N ARG A 349 40.49 -0.17 -20.29
CA ARG A 349 40.71 -1.00 -21.48
C ARG A 349 39.64 -0.81 -22.54
N LEU A 350 38.37 -0.87 -22.12
CA LEU A 350 37.22 -0.58 -22.99
C LEU A 350 37.32 0.83 -23.61
N SER A 351 37.87 1.81 -22.87
CA SER A 351 38.20 3.13 -23.42
C SER A 351 39.24 3.04 -24.53
N THR A 352 40.35 2.33 -24.32
CA THR A 352 41.43 2.19 -25.32
C THR A 352 40.91 1.55 -26.61
N TYR A 353 40.24 0.39 -26.53
CA TYR A 353 39.69 -0.26 -27.73
C TYR A 353 38.64 0.63 -28.44
N ALA A 354 37.81 1.36 -27.68
CA ALA A 354 36.86 2.30 -28.27
C ALA A 354 37.57 3.49 -28.95
N ASP A 355 38.61 4.05 -28.34
CA ASP A 355 39.41 5.14 -28.90
C ASP A 355 40.16 4.69 -30.17
N ASP A 356 40.64 3.46 -30.22
CA ASP A 356 41.28 2.87 -31.41
C ASP A 356 40.29 2.72 -32.58
N ILE A 357 39.06 2.27 -32.33
CA ILE A 357 38.01 2.19 -33.37
C ILE A 357 37.61 3.60 -33.82
N ILE A 358 37.38 4.52 -32.88
CA ILE A 358 36.97 5.91 -33.17
C ILE A 358 38.04 6.64 -33.98
N SER A 359 39.32 6.45 -33.67
CA SER A 359 40.44 7.12 -34.33
C SER A 359 40.75 6.51 -35.70
N ASN A 360 40.95 5.20 -35.78
CA ASN A 360 41.43 4.52 -36.98
C ASN A 360 40.34 4.32 -38.05
N GLU A 361 39.11 4.02 -37.66
CA GLU A 361 38.04 3.65 -38.60
C GLU A 361 37.02 4.78 -38.80
N TRP A 362 36.78 5.59 -37.76
CA TRP A 362 35.80 6.68 -37.78
C TRP A 362 36.43 8.09 -37.85
N ALA A 363 37.73 8.17 -38.17
CA ALA A 363 38.48 9.40 -38.39
C ALA A 363 38.33 10.42 -37.23
N CYS A 364 38.45 9.94 -35.99
CA CYS A 364 38.19 10.69 -34.75
C CYS A 364 36.73 11.21 -34.66
N GLY A 365 35.77 10.43 -35.12
CA GLY A 365 34.34 10.79 -35.18
C GLY A 365 33.95 11.68 -36.37
N ARG A 366 34.90 12.15 -37.20
CA ARG A 366 34.61 13.10 -38.30
C ARG A 366 33.85 12.49 -39.48
N SER A 367 33.88 11.16 -39.65
CA SER A 367 33.08 10.46 -40.67
C SER A 367 31.67 10.08 -40.18
N VAL A 368 31.33 10.39 -38.92
CA VAL A 368 29.99 10.16 -38.37
C VAL A 368 29.01 11.18 -38.94
N THR A 369 27.87 10.69 -39.40
CA THR A 369 26.78 11.46 -40.03
C THR A 369 25.44 11.03 -39.44
N ARG A 370 24.39 11.79 -39.73
CA ARG A 370 23.03 11.49 -39.26
C ARG A 370 22.55 10.09 -39.67
N ASP A 371 22.99 9.55 -40.80
CA ASP A 371 22.53 8.26 -41.27
C ASP A 371 23.33 7.10 -40.65
N ASN A 372 24.67 7.19 -40.66
CA ASN A 372 25.56 6.13 -40.18
C ASN A 372 25.78 6.11 -38.65
N CYS A 373 25.37 7.13 -37.88
CA CYS A 373 25.67 7.22 -36.44
C CYS A 373 25.14 6.05 -35.58
N SER A 374 24.11 5.31 -36.01
CA SER A 374 23.69 4.06 -35.33
C SER A 374 24.65 2.90 -35.55
N LYS A 375 25.26 2.81 -36.74
CA LYS A 375 26.25 1.79 -37.06
C LYS A 375 27.53 2.05 -36.26
N PHE A 376 28.00 3.30 -36.25
CA PHE A 376 29.06 3.77 -35.36
C PHE A 376 28.79 3.39 -33.90
N ALA A 377 27.61 3.71 -33.37
CA ALA A 377 27.25 3.41 -31.98
C ALA A 377 27.19 1.90 -31.68
N ALA A 378 26.78 1.07 -32.64
CA ALA A 378 26.77 -0.39 -32.47
C ALA A 378 28.18 -0.98 -32.53
N GLU A 379 29.01 -0.57 -33.51
CA GLU A 379 30.38 -1.07 -33.68
C GLU A 379 31.27 -0.76 -32.46
N VAL A 380 31.22 0.48 -31.95
CA VAL A 380 32.01 0.94 -30.79
C VAL A 380 31.55 0.29 -29.47
N LEU A 381 30.35 -0.31 -29.40
CA LEU A 381 29.93 -1.12 -28.25
C LEU A 381 30.24 -2.62 -28.42
N ILE A 382 30.20 -3.15 -29.65
CA ILE A 382 30.32 -4.60 -29.89
C ILE A 382 31.78 -5.04 -29.97
N ARG A 383 32.66 -4.25 -30.59
CA ARG A 383 34.05 -4.68 -30.82
C ARG A 383 34.93 -4.64 -29.56
N PRO A 384 34.93 -3.59 -28.72
CA PRO A 384 35.68 -3.60 -27.45
C PRO A 384 35.32 -4.76 -26.52
N VAL A 385 34.07 -5.23 -26.57
CA VAL A 385 33.62 -6.43 -25.83
C VAL A 385 34.30 -7.68 -26.37
N LYS A 386 34.33 -7.87 -27.70
CA LYS A 386 34.99 -9.02 -28.33
C LYS A 386 36.50 -9.03 -28.10
N ASP A 387 37.13 -7.87 -28.16
CA ASP A 387 38.57 -7.73 -28.02
C ASP A 387 39.00 -8.01 -26.56
N GLU A 388 38.34 -7.43 -25.54
CA GLU A 388 38.56 -7.74 -24.10
C GLU A 388 38.28 -9.22 -23.76
N MET A 389 37.25 -9.82 -24.36
CA MET A 389 36.93 -11.25 -24.19
C MET A 389 37.96 -12.17 -24.87
N SER A 390 38.79 -11.65 -25.79
CA SER A 390 39.81 -12.43 -26.51
C SER A 390 41.22 -12.32 -25.91
N GLU A 391 41.57 -11.18 -25.31
CA GLU A 391 42.90 -10.93 -24.74
C GLU A 391 43.05 -11.34 -23.26
N SER A 392 41.97 -11.76 -22.59
CA SER A 392 42.00 -12.12 -21.16
C SER A 392 42.06 -13.63 -20.88
N GLU A 393 43.13 -14.09 -20.23
CA GLU A 393 43.32 -15.51 -19.81
C GLU A 393 42.30 -16.02 -18.78
N LEU A 394 41.44 -15.14 -18.25
CA LEU A 394 40.34 -15.46 -17.34
C LEU A 394 39.11 -14.67 -17.82
N PRO A 395 37.94 -15.31 -18.00
CA PRO A 395 36.74 -14.63 -18.47
C PRO A 395 36.27 -13.62 -17.41
N ARG A 396 36.61 -12.35 -17.63
CA ARG A 396 36.15 -11.23 -16.79
C ARG A 396 34.73 -10.87 -17.19
N ILE A 397 33.80 -11.06 -16.27
CA ILE A 397 32.39 -10.72 -16.46
C ILE A 397 32.25 -9.21 -16.63
N LEU A 398 31.93 -8.77 -17.85
CA LEU A 398 31.53 -7.39 -18.11
C LEU A 398 30.10 -7.19 -17.62
N VAL A 399 29.83 -6.08 -16.92
CA VAL A 399 28.46 -5.71 -16.48
C VAL A 399 27.88 -4.60 -17.34
N LEU A 400 26.54 -4.47 -17.35
CA LEU A 400 25.84 -3.46 -18.15
C LEU A 400 26.33 -2.02 -17.88
N GLU A 401 26.70 -1.71 -16.64
CA GLU A 401 27.24 -0.39 -16.25
C GLU A 401 28.57 -0.05 -16.96
N ASN A 402 29.40 -1.05 -17.28
CA ASN A 402 30.66 -0.80 -18.00
C ASN A 402 30.39 -0.37 -19.45
N MET A 403 29.43 -1.00 -20.12
CA MET A 403 29.04 -0.62 -21.47
C MET A 403 28.21 0.67 -21.50
N LYS A 404 27.46 0.97 -20.43
CA LYS A 404 26.85 2.28 -20.20
C LYS A 404 27.91 3.38 -20.13
N TRP A 405 28.99 3.15 -19.38
CA TRP A 405 30.11 4.08 -19.29
C TRP A 405 30.76 4.33 -20.66
N VAL A 406 31.00 3.29 -21.47
CA VAL A 406 31.51 3.43 -22.85
C VAL A 406 30.54 4.27 -23.70
N PHE A 407 29.24 4.00 -23.63
CA PHE A 407 28.24 4.78 -24.36
C PHE A 407 28.26 6.26 -23.96
N ASP A 408 28.15 6.57 -22.66
CA ASP A 408 28.08 7.95 -22.16
C ASP A 408 29.37 8.76 -22.40
N ASN A 409 30.55 8.12 -22.35
CA ASN A 409 31.84 8.82 -22.46
C ASN A 409 32.43 8.85 -23.88
N LYS A 410 32.15 7.86 -24.73
CA LYS A 410 32.79 7.72 -26.07
C LYS A 410 31.83 7.97 -27.22
N ILE A 411 30.60 7.45 -27.14
CA ILE A 411 29.66 7.43 -28.27
C ILE A 411 28.73 8.63 -28.23
N LYS A 412 28.15 8.90 -27.06
CA LYS A 412 27.18 9.98 -26.84
C LYS A 412 27.72 11.36 -27.23
N PRO A 413 28.96 11.78 -26.87
CA PRO A 413 29.48 13.09 -27.27
C PRO A 413 29.56 13.31 -28.79
N ILE A 414 29.71 12.21 -29.56
CA ILE A 414 29.83 12.23 -31.03
C ILE A 414 28.47 12.06 -31.72
N THR A 415 27.46 11.48 -31.05
CA THR A 415 26.17 11.11 -31.67
C THR A 415 24.98 11.97 -31.24
N GLU A 416 24.99 12.54 -30.04
CA GLU A 416 23.87 13.28 -29.43
C GLU A 416 23.34 14.41 -30.32
N HIS A 417 24.22 15.09 -31.07
CA HIS A 417 23.83 16.17 -32.00
C HIS A 417 23.19 15.69 -33.32
N PHE A 418 23.24 14.39 -33.62
CA PHE A 418 22.61 13.78 -34.79
C PHE A 418 21.29 13.09 -34.45
N ARG A 419 21.30 12.18 -33.46
CA ARG A 419 20.11 11.55 -32.88
C ARG A 419 20.45 10.88 -31.54
N LYS A 420 19.46 10.82 -30.64
CA LYS A 420 19.56 10.12 -29.34
C LYS A 420 19.13 8.66 -29.42
N ASP A 421 18.11 8.37 -30.24
CA ASP A 421 17.62 7.02 -30.47
C ASP A 421 18.46 6.33 -31.56
N LEU A 422 19.40 5.48 -31.12
CA LEU A 422 20.44 4.91 -31.97
C LEU A 422 20.25 3.41 -32.22
N PHE A 423 19.53 2.69 -31.37
CA PHE A 423 19.53 1.23 -31.35
C PHE A 423 18.19 0.63 -31.77
N LEU A 424 18.23 -0.45 -32.54
CA LEU A 424 17.11 -1.37 -32.78
C LEU A 424 17.34 -2.62 -31.92
N CYS A 425 16.30 -3.14 -31.27
CA CYS A 425 16.43 -4.35 -30.44
C CYS A 425 16.68 -5.59 -31.30
N ASN A 426 17.64 -6.44 -30.90
CA ASN A 426 18.08 -7.58 -31.70
C ASN A 426 17.00 -8.69 -31.82
N SER A 427 16.19 -8.89 -30.77
CA SER A 427 15.18 -9.98 -30.69
C SER A 427 13.76 -9.55 -31.07
N CYS A 428 13.61 -8.44 -31.80
CA CYS A 428 12.31 -7.83 -32.11
C CYS A 428 12.01 -7.84 -33.61
N ASP A 429 11.56 -8.99 -34.14
CA ASP A 429 11.17 -9.12 -35.54
C ASP A 429 10.10 -8.10 -35.96
N GLY A 430 10.37 -7.36 -37.04
CA GLY A 430 9.45 -6.39 -37.65
C GLY A 430 9.21 -5.10 -36.85
N ASN A 431 9.80 -4.91 -35.66
CA ASN A 431 9.62 -3.69 -34.86
C ASN A 431 10.81 -2.72 -35.04
N TYR A 432 10.70 -1.84 -36.03
CA TYR A 432 11.73 -0.84 -36.37
C TYR A 432 11.76 0.39 -35.45
N LYS A 433 11.27 0.29 -34.20
CA LYS A 433 11.37 1.38 -33.22
C LYS A 433 12.82 1.54 -32.78
N PHE A 434 13.38 2.73 -33.01
CA PHE A 434 14.66 3.12 -32.45
C PHE A 434 14.52 3.50 -30.96
N TYR A 435 15.56 3.21 -30.19
CA TYR A 435 15.67 3.50 -28.76
C TYR A 435 17.05 4.12 -28.47
N GLY A 436 17.11 5.03 -27.49
CA GLY A 436 18.37 5.36 -26.81
C GLY A 436 18.96 4.16 -26.06
N PHE A 437 20.24 4.22 -25.69
CA PHE A 437 20.98 3.10 -25.09
C PHE A 437 20.24 2.49 -23.88
N GLU A 438 19.93 3.28 -22.85
CA GLU A 438 19.21 2.77 -21.67
C GLU A 438 17.83 2.20 -22.04
N GLY A 439 17.16 2.79 -23.03
CA GLY A 439 15.85 2.34 -23.51
C GLY A 439 15.89 0.98 -24.19
N VAL A 440 16.93 0.67 -24.97
CA VAL A 440 17.07 -0.67 -25.60
C VAL A 440 17.43 -1.73 -24.57
N ILE A 441 18.29 -1.42 -23.60
CA ILE A 441 18.63 -2.35 -22.50
C ILE A 441 17.41 -2.64 -21.62
N GLN A 442 16.64 -1.61 -21.23
CA GLN A 442 15.40 -1.76 -20.46
C GLN A 442 14.33 -2.52 -21.25
N HIS A 443 14.18 -2.25 -22.54
CA HIS A 443 13.25 -3.01 -23.39
C HIS A 443 13.65 -4.50 -23.46
N PHE A 444 14.93 -4.79 -23.66
CA PHE A 444 15.46 -6.15 -23.73
C PHE A 444 15.30 -6.89 -22.40
N GLY A 445 15.70 -6.28 -21.28
CA GLY A 445 15.53 -6.82 -19.93
C GLY A 445 14.07 -6.89 -19.42
N ALA A 446 13.11 -6.29 -20.13
CA ALA A 446 11.69 -6.38 -19.79
C ALA A 446 10.88 -7.28 -20.73
N LYS A 447 11.47 -7.76 -21.83
CA LYS A 447 10.76 -8.51 -22.89
C LYS A 447 11.45 -9.79 -23.34
N HIS A 448 12.78 -9.81 -23.35
CA HIS A 448 13.59 -10.83 -24.03
C HIS A 448 14.54 -11.59 -23.11
N THR A 449 14.95 -11.01 -21.97
CA THR A 449 15.71 -11.71 -20.94
C THR A 449 15.26 -11.34 -19.53
N ASN A 450 15.37 -12.31 -18.60
CA ASN A 450 15.27 -12.07 -17.16
C ASN A 450 16.65 -11.93 -16.50
N SER A 451 17.76 -12.18 -17.22
CA SER A 451 19.13 -12.15 -16.66
C SER A 451 19.57 -10.76 -16.19
N PHE A 452 18.89 -9.71 -16.63
CA PHE A 452 19.16 -8.34 -16.19
C PHE A 452 18.47 -7.98 -14.87
N SER A 453 17.48 -8.77 -14.41
CA SER A 453 16.66 -8.44 -13.25
C SER A 453 17.22 -9.00 -11.94
N VAL A 454 17.18 -8.19 -10.87
CA VAL A 454 17.58 -8.62 -9.52
C VAL A 454 16.52 -8.15 -8.53
N GLY A 455 15.79 -9.11 -7.93
CA GLY A 455 14.64 -8.82 -7.07
C GLY A 455 13.56 -8.06 -7.83
N ASN A 456 13.14 -6.90 -7.30
CA ASN A 456 12.13 -6.05 -7.92
C ASN A 456 12.69 -5.06 -8.97
N VAL A 457 13.99 -5.09 -9.26
CA VAL A 457 14.65 -4.19 -10.22
C VAL A 457 14.72 -4.86 -11.59
N VAL A 458 14.10 -4.24 -12.60
CA VAL A 458 14.02 -4.76 -13.98
C VAL A 458 15.40 -4.87 -14.65
N VAL A 459 16.27 -3.88 -14.46
CA VAL A 459 17.66 -3.87 -14.95
C VAL A 459 18.61 -3.46 -13.83
N SER A 460 19.45 -4.40 -13.37
CA SER A 460 20.42 -4.22 -12.31
C SER A 460 21.81 -3.92 -12.88
N TRP A 461 22.04 -2.68 -13.31
CA TRP A 461 23.22 -2.23 -14.06
C TRP A 461 24.59 -2.71 -13.53
N GLN A 462 24.79 -2.70 -12.21
CA GLN A 462 26.06 -3.09 -11.55
C GLN A 462 26.25 -4.60 -11.37
N ARG A 463 25.23 -5.43 -11.62
CA ARG A 463 25.23 -6.89 -11.34
C ARG A 463 24.83 -7.75 -12.54
N ALA A 464 24.07 -7.19 -13.47
CA ALA A 464 23.67 -7.85 -14.69
C ALA A 464 24.87 -7.91 -15.66
N GLU A 465 25.16 -9.11 -16.14
CA GLU A 465 26.23 -9.38 -17.08
C GLU A 465 25.86 -8.85 -18.48
N TRP A 466 26.86 -8.41 -19.23
CA TRP A 466 26.70 -8.09 -20.65
C TRP A 466 26.54 -9.40 -21.44
N PRO A 467 25.48 -9.53 -22.26
CA PRO A 467 25.21 -10.78 -22.98
C PRO A 467 26.21 -10.99 -24.13
N GLU A 468 26.49 -12.27 -24.44
CA GLU A 468 27.35 -12.68 -25.55
C GLU A 468 26.82 -12.18 -26.91
N GLU A 469 25.50 -12.28 -27.12
CA GLU A 469 24.82 -11.58 -28.22
C GLU A 469 24.35 -10.19 -27.74
N PRO A 470 24.69 -9.10 -28.44
CA PRO A 470 24.29 -7.76 -28.03
C PRO A 470 22.77 -7.59 -28.07
N PRO A 471 22.17 -6.83 -27.13
CA PRO A 471 20.72 -6.64 -27.04
C PRO A 471 20.14 -5.76 -28.18
N PHE A 472 21.00 -5.25 -29.05
CA PHE A 472 20.68 -4.44 -30.22
C PHE A 472 21.36 -4.95 -31.49
N HIS A 473 20.74 -4.66 -32.63
CA HIS A 473 21.20 -5.10 -33.95
C HIS A 473 22.58 -4.49 -34.30
N PRO A 474 23.55 -5.27 -34.81
CA PRO A 474 24.91 -4.79 -35.09
C PRO A 474 24.98 -3.77 -36.24
N ASP A 475 24.04 -3.83 -37.19
CA ASP A 475 23.88 -2.77 -38.21
C ASP A 475 22.41 -2.32 -38.27
N PRO A 476 22.01 -1.30 -37.49
CA PRO A 476 20.64 -0.77 -37.50
C PRO A 476 20.26 -0.05 -38.81
N THR A 477 21.19 0.13 -39.74
CA THR A 477 20.93 0.81 -41.03
C THR A 477 20.53 -0.19 -42.12
N MET A 478 21.19 -1.37 -42.16
CA MET A 478 20.85 -2.50 -43.03
C MET A 478 19.45 -3.08 -42.76
N ALA A 479 18.99 -3.06 -41.51
CA ALA A 479 17.69 -3.62 -41.11
C ALA A 479 16.48 -2.93 -41.78
N LYS A 480 16.64 -1.74 -42.37
CA LYS A 480 15.59 -1.04 -43.14
C LYS A 480 15.44 -1.52 -44.59
N SER A 481 16.36 -2.35 -45.10
CA SER A 481 16.48 -2.66 -46.52
C SER A 481 16.53 -4.16 -46.81
N THR A 482 15.44 -4.88 -46.50
CA THR A 482 15.23 -6.24 -47.04
C THR A 482 13.73 -6.60 -47.15
N PRO A 483 13.14 -6.58 -48.36
CA PRO A 483 11.88 -7.27 -48.63
C PRO A 483 12.15 -8.75 -48.95
N LEU A 484 11.33 -9.63 -48.35
CA LEU A 484 11.04 -11.03 -48.71
C LEU A 484 11.88 -11.71 -49.80
N LEU A 485 12.58 -12.80 -49.43
CA LEU A 485 12.73 -13.99 -50.29
C LEU A 485 13.17 -15.22 -49.45
N VAL A 486 12.50 -16.36 -49.66
CA VAL A 486 12.91 -17.69 -49.17
C VAL A 486 13.52 -18.44 -50.36
N PRO A 487 14.61 -19.20 -50.17
CA PRO A 487 14.52 -20.62 -50.52
C PRO A 487 15.25 -21.56 -49.53
N SER A 488 14.93 -22.85 -49.66
CA SER A 488 15.25 -23.92 -48.71
C SER A 488 16.63 -24.57 -48.91
N GLY A 489 17.21 -25.05 -47.80
CA GLY A 489 17.81 -26.38 -47.69
C GLY A 489 19.27 -26.59 -48.12
N LEU A 490 20.10 -27.08 -47.19
CA LEU A 490 20.75 -28.41 -47.27
C LEU A 490 21.53 -28.71 -45.96
N SER A 491 21.92 -29.98 -45.79
CA SER A 491 22.51 -30.55 -44.57
C SER A 491 23.85 -31.22 -44.87
N LEU A 492 24.77 -31.27 -43.88
CA LEU A 492 25.89 -32.21 -43.62
C LEU A 492 26.94 -31.49 -42.74
N SER A 493 27.74 -32.07 -41.82
CA SER A 493 27.67 -33.25 -40.93
C SER A 493 29.10 -33.53 -40.41
N GLY A 494 29.28 -33.69 -39.09
CA GLY A 494 30.50 -34.22 -38.44
C GLY A 494 31.69 -33.24 -38.34
N ALA A 495 32.61 -33.34 -37.38
CA ALA A 495 32.71 -34.08 -36.11
C ALA A 495 33.66 -33.24 -35.20
N GLY A 496 33.71 -33.28 -33.87
CA GLY A 496 33.26 -34.28 -32.90
C GLY A 496 34.42 -34.58 -31.93
N PHE A 497 34.46 -33.94 -30.76
CA PHE A 497 35.29 -34.33 -29.62
C PHE A 497 34.55 -34.07 -28.30
N SER A 498 34.79 -34.95 -27.33
CA SER A 498 33.93 -35.13 -26.14
C SER A 498 34.54 -34.55 -24.86
N GLY A 499 33.73 -33.79 -24.12
CA GLY A 499 33.93 -33.35 -22.74
C GLY A 499 32.56 -33.15 -22.06
N PRO A 500 32.44 -33.23 -20.72
CA PRO A 500 31.16 -33.42 -20.04
C PRO A 500 30.27 -32.16 -20.02
N PRO A 501 28.92 -32.29 -20.11
CA PRO A 501 28.01 -31.15 -20.18
C PRO A 501 27.49 -30.67 -18.81
N PRO A 502 27.38 -29.36 -18.57
CA PRO A 502 26.62 -28.80 -17.46
C PRO A 502 25.19 -28.37 -17.86
N VAL A 503 24.24 -28.57 -16.94
CA VAL A 503 22.92 -27.90 -16.82
C VAL A 503 22.05 -27.78 -18.10
N LYS A 504 21.38 -28.88 -18.48
CA LYS A 504 20.22 -28.84 -19.43
C LYS A 504 18.87 -29.31 -18.86
N SER A 505 18.87 -30.14 -17.80
CA SER A 505 17.65 -30.84 -17.32
C SER A 505 16.51 -29.93 -16.91
N ASN A 506 16.75 -28.94 -16.03
CA ASN A 506 15.67 -28.18 -15.39
C ASN A 506 14.85 -27.32 -16.36
N GLN A 507 15.45 -26.81 -17.45
CA GLN A 507 14.75 -25.95 -18.41
C GLN A 507 13.84 -26.76 -19.34
N GLU A 508 14.29 -27.94 -19.78
CA GLU A 508 13.47 -28.83 -20.61
C GLU A 508 12.19 -29.26 -19.86
N GLU A 509 12.34 -29.57 -18.58
CA GLU A 509 11.25 -29.99 -17.70
C GLU A 509 10.26 -28.85 -17.42
N LEU A 510 10.76 -27.62 -17.20
CA LEU A 510 9.95 -26.43 -16.99
C LEU A 510 9.18 -26.00 -18.26
N ASN A 511 9.80 -26.15 -19.44
CA ASN A 511 9.14 -25.95 -20.73
C ASN A 511 8.04 -27.01 -20.94
N ALA A 512 8.38 -28.29 -20.78
CA ALA A 512 7.45 -29.41 -20.96
C ALA A 512 6.22 -29.31 -20.04
N LEU A 513 6.42 -28.96 -18.76
CA LEU A 513 5.32 -28.75 -17.80
C LEU A 513 4.37 -27.64 -18.29
N SER A 514 4.93 -26.55 -18.80
CA SER A 514 4.17 -25.39 -19.27
C SER A 514 3.39 -25.70 -20.56
N ASP A 515 3.96 -26.49 -21.46
CA ASP A 515 3.27 -26.91 -22.68
C ASP A 515 2.10 -27.86 -22.37
N MET A 516 2.28 -28.81 -21.45
CA MET A 516 1.20 -29.68 -20.97
C MET A 516 0.06 -28.88 -20.33
N ALA A 517 0.38 -27.93 -19.44
CA ALA A 517 -0.60 -27.06 -18.79
C ALA A 517 -1.35 -26.15 -19.81
N ARG A 518 -0.63 -25.61 -20.81
CA ARG A 518 -1.21 -24.81 -21.90
C ARG A 518 -2.17 -25.62 -22.76
N LEU A 519 -1.79 -26.84 -23.14
CA LEU A 519 -2.59 -27.74 -23.97
C LEU A 519 -3.88 -28.13 -23.26
N LEU A 520 -3.79 -28.55 -21.99
CA LEU A 520 -4.96 -28.91 -21.16
C LEU A 520 -5.89 -27.72 -20.91
N TRP A 521 -5.35 -26.51 -20.72
CA TRP A 521 -6.16 -25.30 -20.64
C TRP A 521 -6.96 -25.05 -21.92
N ASN A 522 -6.34 -25.22 -23.10
CA ASN A 522 -7.05 -25.06 -24.38
C ASN A 522 -8.10 -26.16 -24.57
N ASN A 523 -7.78 -27.42 -24.28
CA ASN A 523 -8.68 -28.56 -24.48
C ASN A 523 -9.91 -28.53 -23.55
N THR A 524 -9.79 -27.94 -22.35
CA THR A 524 -10.90 -27.71 -21.41
C THR A 524 -11.70 -26.43 -21.67
N SER A 525 -11.38 -25.66 -22.72
CA SER A 525 -12.09 -24.41 -23.02
C SER A 525 -13.47 -24.64 -23.65
N GLY A 526 -14.35 -23.64 -23.58
CA GLY A 526 -15.65 -23.65 -24.25
C GLY A 526 -16.69 -24.62 -23.66
N VAL A 527 -16.54 -25.03 -22.41
CA VAL A 527 -17.61 -25.65 -21.61
C VAL A 527 -18.33 -24.53 -20.85
N GLN A 528 -19.66 -24.45 -20.95
CA GLN A 528 -20.46 -23.48 -20.21
C GLN A 528 -20.58 -23.89 -18.73
N ASP A 529 -20.72 -22.90 -17.86
CA ASP A 529 -20.88 -23.04 -16.39
C ASP A 529 -19.78 -23.84 -15.64
N LEU A 530 -18.68 -24.17 -16.33
CA LEU A 530 -17.50 -24.80 -15.75
C LEU A 530 -16.76 -23.83 -14.82
N SER A 531 -16.79 -24.11 -13.51
CA SER A 531 -16.07 -23.31 -12.51
C SER A 531 -14.55 -23.37 -12.69
N LEU A 532 -13.87 -22.26 -12.36
CA LEU A 532 -12.42 -22.14 -12.50
C LEU A 532 -11.66 -23.09 -11.56
N SER A 533 -12.19 -23.38 -10.38
CA SER A 533 -11.64 -24.34 -9.43
C SER A 533 -11.61 -25.75 -9.98
N VAL A 534 -12.76 -26.26 -10.46
CA VAL A 534 -12.86 -27.60 -11.07
C VAL A 534 -11.94 -27.70 -12.30
N ARG A 535 -11.95 -26.69 -13.17
CA ARG A 535 -11.10 -26.67 -14.37
C ARG A 535 -9.61 -26.70 -14.03
N LEU A 536 -9.16 -25.90 -13.07
CA LEU A 536 -7.74 -25.85 -12.69
C LEU A 536 -7.30 -27.06 -11.88
N TYR A 537 -8.17 -27.64 -11.05
CA TYR A 537 -7.90 -28.92 -10.38
C TYR A 537 -7.63 -30.03 -11.39
N VAL A 538 -8.48 -30.18 -12.40
CA VAL A 538 -8.30 -31.15 -13.50
C VAL A 538 -7.01 -30.90 -14.28
N ILE A 539 -6.69 -29.65 -14.60
CA ILE A 539 -5.44 -29.31 -15.29
C ILE A 539 -4.23 -29.64 -14.42
N VAL A 540 -4.21 -29.25 -13.14
CA VAL A 540 -3.12 -29.56 -12.21
C VAL A 540 -2.92 -31.07 -12.07
N HIS A 541 -4.02 -31.84 -11.95
CA HIS A 541 -3.97 -33.29 -11.83
C HIS A 541 -3.40 -33.96 -13.09
N HIS A 542 -3.88 -33.58 -14.28
CA HIS A 542 -3.37 -34.13 -15.56
C HIS A 542 -1.92 -33.69 -15.85
N VAL A 543 -1.54 -32.45 -15.54
CA VAL A 543 -0.14 -31.99 -15.64
C VAL A 543 0.76 -32.83 -14.74
N PHE A 544 0.33 -33.11 -13.50
CA PHE A 544 1.07 -33.95 -12.56
C PHE A 544 1.27 -35.36 -13.10
N LEU A 545 0.21 -36.01 -13.60
CA LEU A 545 0.28 -37.36 -14.17
C LEU A 545 1.09 -37.43 -15.47
N GLN A 546 0.89 -36.49 -16.41
CA GLN A 546 1.62 -36.47 -17.67
C GLN A 546 3.12 -36.18 -17.46
N PHE A 547 3.46 -35.29 -16.51
CA PHE A 547 4.85 -35.07 -16.11
C PHE A 547 5.47 -36.32 -15.48
N LYS A 548 4.75 -36.97 -14.55
CA LYS A 548 5.19 -38.22 -13.91
C LYS A 548 5.44 -39.32 -14.93
N ASN A 549 4.56 -39.48 -15.92
CA ASN A 549 4.71 -40.47 -16.99
C ASN A 549 5.87 -40.13 -17.95
N ARG A 550 6.12 -38.83 -18.23
CA ARG A 550 7.18 -38.39 -19.15
C ARG A 550 8.58 -38.43 -18.55
N PHE A 551 8.73 -38.07 -17.27
CA PHE A 551 10.03 -37.92 -16.61
C PHE A 551 10.29 -38.95 -15.50
N ASN A 552 9.36 -39.91 -15.31
CA ASN A 552 9.40 -40.94 -14.26
C ASN A 552 9.63 -40.40 -12.84
N ARG A 553 9.25 -39.14 -12.59
CA ARG A 553 9.40 -38.42 -11.32
C ARG A 553 8.23 -37.46 -11.12
N GLU A 554 7.82 -37.23 -9.89
CA GLU A 554 6.73 -36.30 -9.60
C GLU A 554 7.22 -34.84 -9.74
N PRO A 555 6.43 -33.93 -10.33
CA PRO A 555 6.79 -32.52 -10.38
C PRO A 555 6.70 -31.91 -8.98
N SER A 556 7.74 -31.20 -8.57
CA SER A 556 7.71 -30.45 -7.30
C SER A 556 6.79 -29.23 -7.41
N LEU A 557 6.21 -28.82 -6.29
CA LEU A 557 5.44 -27.58 -6.21
C LEU A 557 6.31 -26.36 -6.61
N ASP A 558 7.61 -26.39 -6.33
CA ASP A 558 8.58 -25.41 -6.81
C ASP A 558 8.69 -25.37 -8.34
N LEU A 559 8.73 -26.51 -9.02
CA LEU A 559 8.77 -26.56 -10.48
C LEU A 559 7.46 -26.01 -11.09
N PHE A 560 6.32 -26.29 -10.46
CA PHE A 560 5.03 -25.74 -10.86
C PHE A 560 4.94 -24.21 -10.65
N ILE A 561 5.40 -23.71 -9.51
CA ILE A 561 5.48 -22.27 -9.22
C ILE A 561 6.48 -21.57 -10.17
N ASN A 562 7.61 -22.19 -10.47
CA ASN A 562 8.58 -21.66 -11.44
C ASN A 562 8.01 -21.65 -12.86
N ALA A 563 7.28 -22.69 -13.26
CA ALA A 563 6.58 -22.73 -14.54
C ALA A 563 5.54 -21.61 -14.65
N LEU A 564 4.73 -21.39 -13.60
CA LEU A 564 3.82 -20.25 -13.53
C LEU A 564 4.57 -18.92 -13.62
N THR A 565 5.51 -18.63 -12.72
CA THR A 565 6.22 -17.34 -12.66
C THR A 565 6.95 -17.01 -13.97
N GLN A 566 7.64 -17.96 -14.60
CA GLN A 566 8.56 -17.71 -15.71
C GLN A 566 7.91 -17.80 -17.10
N ASN A 567 6.89 -18.64 -17.32
CA ASN A 567 6.38 -18.90 -18.68
C ASN A 567 5.18 -18.02 -19.06
N GLN A 568 5.41 -17.15 -20.06
CA GLN A 568 4.37 -16.27 -20.60
C GLN A 568 3.19 -17.04 -21.25
N SER A 569 3.40 -18.30 -21.64
CA SER A 569 2.35 -19.18 -22.15
C SER A 569 1.23 -19.43 -21.13
N LEU A 570 1.55 -19.44 -19.83
CA LEU A 570 0.60 -19.72 -18.74
C LEU A 570 -0.19 -18.50 -18.26
N ARG A 571 -0.06 -17.33 -18.91
CA ARG A 571 -0.88 -16.13 -18.63
C ARG A 571 -2.40 -16.41 -18.50
N PRO A 572 -3.04 -17.27 -19.33
CA PRO A 572 -4.46 -17.55 -19.18
C PRO A 572 -4.81 -18.23 -17.85
N LEU A 573 -3.93 -19.09 -17.32
CA LEU A 573 -4.10 -19.72 -16.02
C LEU A 573 -3.92 -18.70 -14.90
N LYS A 574 -2.92 -17.81 -15.00
CA LYS A 574 -2.69 -16.72 -14.03
C LYS A 574 -3.87 -15.75 -13.88
N ALA A 575 -4.63 -15.56 -14.96
CA ALA A 575 -5.80 -14.68 -14.98
C ALA A 575 -7.03 -15.27 -14.26
N SER A 576 -6.98 -16.53 -13.83
CA SER A 576 -7.99 -17.10 -12.94
C SER A 576 -7.95 -16.41 -11.58
N ASN A 577 -9.11 -15.93 -11.11
CA ASN A 577 -9.32 -15.51 -9.73
C ASN A 577 -10.34 -16.46 -9.09
N GLU A 578 -10.78 -16.16 -7.87
CA GLU A 578 -11.88 -16.90 -7.19
C GLU A 578 -11.54 -18.37 -6.85
N LEU A 579 -10.25 -18.67 -6.63
CA LEU A 579 -9.82 -19.97 -6.10
C LEU A 579 -9.66 -19.90 -4.57
N PHE A 580 -10.03 -20.98 -3.87
CA PHE A 580 -9.87 -21.09 -2.42
C PHE A 580 -8.91 -22.23 -2.06
N CYS A 581 -8.28 -22.13 -0.89
CA CYS A 581 -7.35 -23.13 -0.38
C CYS A 581 -8.10 -24.23 0.37
N LYS A 582 -8.10 -25.45 -0.16
CA LYS A 582 -8.79 -26.61 0.43
C LYS A 582 -8.31 -26.89 1.86
N SER A 583 -7.00 -26.89 2.11
CA SER A 583 -6.46 -27.04 3.46
C SER A 583 -6.90 -25.93 4.45
N CYS A 584 -7.23 -24.72 4.00
CA CYS A 584 -7.86 -23.72 4.87
C CYS A 584 -9.33 -24.03 5.14
N ALA A 585 -10.08 -24.47 4.11
CA ALA A 585 -11.48 -24.84 4.25
C ALA A 585 -11.65 -26.01 5.25
N GLU A 586 -10.86 -27.06 5.08
CA GLU A 586 -10.85 -28.25 5.94
C GLU A 586 -10.45 -27.93 7.39
N GLN A 587 -9.55 -26.96 7.62
CA GLN A 587 -9.22 -26.51 8.98
C GLN A 587 -10.36 -25.74 9.65
N ASN A 588 -11.16 -24.96 8.90
CA ASN A 588 -12.32 -24.26 9.45
C ASN A 588 -13.47 -25.21 9.83
N THR A 589 -13.70 -26.29 9.07
CA THR A 589 -14.81 -27.23 9.35
C THR A 589 -14.70 -27.95 10.71
N ASN A 590 -13.50 -28.06 11.27
CA ASN A 590 -13.26 -28.67 12.58
C ASN A 590 -13.72 -27.79 13.77
N HIS A 591 -14.13 -26.54 13.54
CA HIS A 591 -14.64 -25.64 14.57
C HIS A 591 -16.03 -25.06 14.21
N GLN A 592 -17.05 -25.87 14.50
CA GLN A 592 -18.50 -25.57 14.52
C GLN A 592 -19.20 -25.46 13.15
N HIS A 593 -20.31 -26.19 13.02
CA HIS A 593 -21.23 -26.11 11.88
C HIS A 593 -21.93 -24.74 11.82
N SER A 594 -21.69 -23.99 10.75
CA SER A 594 -22.54 -22.88 10.29
C SER A 594 -22.34 -22.68 8.80
N GLU A 595 -23.43 -22.54 8.04
CA GLU A 595 -23.44 -22.34 6.57
C GLU A 595 -22.80 -21.00 6.12
N SER A 596 -22.31 -20.19 7.06
CA SER A 596 -21.64 -18.90 6.86
C SER A 596 -20.11 -18.98 6.70
N ALA A 597 -19.52 -20.18 6.65
CA ALA A 597 -18.06 -20.36 6.66
C ALA A 597 -17.36 -19.91 5.36
N GLN A 598 -18.02 -20.03 4.21
CA GLN A 598 -17.44 -19.73 2.89
C GLN A 598 -17.20 -18.23 2.63
N GLU A 599 -17.94 -17.33 3.30
CA GLU A 599 -17.81 -15.87 3.11
C GLU A 599 -16.51 -15.26 3.68
N ASN A 600 -15.70 -16.03 4.42
CA ASN A 600 -14.47 -15.56 5.07
C ASN A 600 -13.18 -16.17 4.51
N LEU A 601 -13.25 -17.10 3.55
CA LEU A 601 -12.05 -17.60 2.88
C LEU A 601 -11.52 -16.56 1.88
N ALA A 602 -10.21 -16.29 1.94
CA ALA A 602 -9.57 -15.42 0.97
C ALA A 602 -9.59 -16.07 -0.42
N SER A 603 -10.02 -15.31 -1.43
CA SER A 603 -9.95 -15.72 -2.84
C SER A 603 -8.56 -15.43 -3.41
N TYR A 604 -7.96 -16.40 -4.07
CA TYR A 604 -6.64 -16.34 -4.68
C TYR A 604 -6.71 -16.46 -6.22
N ASN A 605 -5.60 -16.13 -6.88
CA ASN A 605 -5.32 -16.61 -8.24
C ASN A 605 -4.39 -17.83 -8.15
N ILE A 606 -4.23 -18.61 -9.22
CA ILE A 606 -3.48 -19.88 -9.15
C ILE A 606 -2.02 -19.71 -8.68
N GLU A 607 -1.40 -18.57 -8.98
CA GLU A 607 -0.01 -18.26 -8.59
C GLU A 607 0.07 -17.90 -7.09
N SER A 608 -0.80 -17.00 -6.60
CA SER A 608 -0.85 -16.64 -5.18
C SER A 608 -1.37 -17.78 -4.30
N LEU A 609 -2.25 -18.65 -4.82
CA LEU A 609 -2.70 -19.87 -4.15
C LEU A 609 -1.54 -20.87 -3.99
N ALA A 610 -0.77 -21.12 -5.05
CA ALA A 610 0.37 -22.03 -4.99
C ALA A 610 1.44 -21.53 -4.00
N PHE A 611 1.73 -20.22 -3.97
CA PHE A 611 2.60 -19.64 -2.95
C PHE A 611 2.01 -19.74 -1.53
N HIS A 612 0.73 -19.41 -1.35
CA HIS A 612 0.05 -19.52 -0.05
C HIS A 612 0.09 -20.97 0.48
N PHE A 613 -0.29 -21.94 -0.35
CA PHE A 613 -0.24 -23.36 -0.02
C PHE A 613 1.18 -23.81 0.32
N LYS A 614 2.18 -23.40 -0.50
CA LYS A 614 3.60 -23.70 -0.24
C LYS A 614 4.06 -23.25 1.14
N PHE A 615 3.75 -22.01 1.53
CA PHE A 615 4.27 -21.43 2.77
C PHE A 615 3.48 -21.80 4.04
N ASN A 616 2.18 -22.08 3.93
CA ASN A 616 1.30 -22.28 5.09
C ASN A 616 0.91 -23.75 5.33
N HIS A 617 0.94 -24.60 4.30
CA HIS A 617 0.42 -25.97 4.36
C HIS A 617 1.43 -27.04 3.88
N PHE A 618 2.26 -26.73 2.88
CA PHE A 618 3.17 -27.70 2.26
C PHE A 618 4.48 -27.87 3.06
N LYS A 619 4.49 -28.84 3.98
CA LYS A 619 5.70 -29.25 4.70
C LYS A 619 6.61 -30.10 3.80
N GLY A 620 7.49 -29.43 3.05
CA GLY A 620 8.60 -30.11 2.36
C GLY A 620 9.54 -30.81 3.35
N ALA A 621 10.13 -31.94 2.94
CA ALA A 621 10.81 -32.93 3.78
C ALA A 621 12.15 -32.51 4.44
N ASN A 622 12.37 -31.21 4.69
CA ASN A 622 13.62 -30.65 5.26
C ASN A 622 13.36 -29.83 6.54
N GLN A 623 12.85 -30.49 7.60
CA GLN A 623 13.04 -30.03 8.98
C GLN A 623 13.46 -31.20 9.89
N PRO A 624 14.70 -31.20 10.41
CA PRO A 624 15.08 -32.15 11.45
C PRO A 624 14.58 -31.67 12.81
N GLY A 625 13.61 -32.40 13.38
CA GLY A 625 13.27 -32.32 14.80
C GLY A 625 11.92 -31.69 15.15
N THR A 626 10.90 -32.54 15.29
CA THR A 626 10.07 -32.58 16.52
C THR A 626 9.25 -33.87 16.52
N SER A 627 9.56 -34.77 17.45
CA SER A 627 8.86 -36.05 17.61
C SER A 627 7.56 -35.86 18.39
N SER A 628 6.43 -35.85 17.69
CA SER A 628 5.13 -36.19 18.27
C SER A 628 4.41 -37.13 17.31
N GLY A 629 4.15 -38.36 17.77
CA GLY A 629 3.59 -39.42 16.95
C GLY A 629 2.10 -39.26 16.69
N GLN A 630 1.77 -38.56 15.61
CA GLN A 630 0.53 -38.77 14.85
C GLN A 630 0.90 -38.87 13.37
N SER A 631 0.29 -39.80 12.66
CA SER A 631 0.57 -40.07 11.25
C SER A 631 0.08 -38.94 10.36
N SER A 632 0.89 -37.89 10.20
CA SER A 632 0.63 -36.82 9.25
C SER A 632 0.75 -37.36 7.83
N SER A 633 -0.37 -37.49 7.13
CA SER A 633 -0.40 -37.75 5.69
C SER A 633 0.41 -36.68 4.96
N GLU A 634 1.33 -37.11 4.10
CA GLU A 634 2.13 -36.24 3.25
C GLU A 634 1.20 -35.47 2.28
N SER A 635 1.03 -34.17 2.51
CA SER A 635 0.07 -33.34 1.79
C SER A 635 0.43 -33.23 0.31
N LYS A 636 -0.50 -33.63 -0.57
CA LYS A 636 -0.31 -33.70 -2.01
C LYS A 636 -0.80 -32.41 -2.65
N TRP A 637 0.12 -31.56 -3.07
CA TRP A 637 -0.21 -30.24 -3.66
C TRP A 637 -1.13 -30.32 -4.90
N ASN A 638 -1.15 -31.44 -5.62
CA ASN A 638 -2.04 -31.68 -6.75
C ASN A 638 -3.47 -32.15 -6.36
N GLN A 639 -3.77 -32.31 -5.06
CA GLN A 639 -5.05 -32.77 -4.53
C GLN A 639 -5.57 -31.90 -3.36
N ASP A 640 -4.67 -31.26 -2.61
CA ASP A 640 -4.97 -30.57 -1.34
C ASP A 640 -4.88 -29.03 -1.45
N MET A 641 -4.46 -28.50 -2.61
CA MET A 641 -4.26 -27.06 -2.82
C MET A 641 -5.53 -26.30 -3.21
N ILE A 642 -6.35 -26.86 -4.10
CA ILE A 642 -7.52 -26.18 -4.70
C ILE A 642 -8.80 -26.75 -4.07
N ASP A 643 -9.60 -25.86 -3.50
CA ASP A 643 -10.94 -26.18 -2.98
C ASP A 643 -11.93 -26.38 -4.13
N LEU A 644 -12.88 -27.31 -3.95
CA LEU A 644 -13.82 -27.73 -4.98
C LEU A 644 -15.27 -27.49 -4.53
N PRO A 645 -16.19 -27.18 -5.48
CA PRO A 645 -17.62 -27.14 -5.20
C PRO A 645 -18.15 -28.56 -4.88
N GLU A 646 -19.36 -28.64 -4.34
CA GLU A 646 -20.00 -29.91 -3.99
C GLU A 646 -20.05 -30.91 -5.15
N ASP A 647 -19.89 -32.20 -4.85
CA ASP A 647 -19.85 -33.29 -5.83
C ASP A 647 -21.06 -33.30 -6.78
N VAL A 648 -22.23 -32.84 -6.32
CA VAL A 648 -23.44 -32.70 -7.13
C VAL A 648 -23.23 -31.72 -8.29
N PHE A 649 -22.59 -30.59 -8.04
CA PHE A 649 -22.24 -29.60 -9.07
C PHE A 649 -21.26 -30.19 -10.08
N ILE A 650 -20.28 -30.98 -9.61
CA ILE A 650 -19.28 -31.62 -10.48
C ILE A 650 -19.94 -32.69 -11.37
N ALA A 651 -20.85 -33.50 -10.83
CA ALA A 651 -21.58 -34.53 -11.57
C ALA A 651 -22.46 -33.95 -12.70
N ASP A 652 -23.11 -32.80 -12.46
CA ASP A 652 -23.96 -32.15 -13.47
C ASP A 652 -23.16 -31.57 -14.66
N LEU A 653 -21.86 -31.31 -14.51
CA LEU A 653 -21.00 -30.83 -15.61
C LEU A 653 -20.93 -31.80 -16.80
N ILE A 654 -21.21 -33.10 -16.61
CA ILE A 654 -21.30 -34.09 -17.70
C ILE A 654 -22.33 -33.66 -18.77
N ARG A 655 -23.36 -32.92 -18.36
CA ARG A 655 -24.45 -32.41 -19.22
C ARG A 655 -24.24 -30.97 -19.70
N ALA A 656 -23.15 -30.32 -19.30
CA ALA A 656 -22.91 -28.91 -19.61
C ALA A 656 -22.77 -28.66 -21.13
N PRO A 657 -23.37 -27.58 -21.68
CA PRO A 657 -23.18 -27.22 -23.08
C PRO A 657 -21.69 -27.02 -23.42
N GLY A 658 -21.25 -27.64 -24.52
CA GLY A 658 -19.84 -27.63 -24.95
C GLY A 658 -18.96 -28.72 -24.33
N MET A 659 -19.52 -29.59 -23.47
CA MET A 659 -18.87 -30.81 -22.98
C MET A 659 -18.88 -31.92 -24.06
N THR A 660 -17.80 -32.03 -24.84
CA THR A 660 -17.64 -33.08 -25.86
C THR A 660 -17.18 -34.40 -25.24
N GLU A 661 -17.20 -35.49 -26.02
CA GLU A 661 -16.78 -36.82 -25.55
C GLU A 661 -15.30 -36.87 -25.15
N GLU A 662 -14.44 -36.12 -25.85
CA GLU A 662 -13.02 -35.99 -25.55
C GLU A 662 -12.82 -35.24 -24.23
N LYS A 663 -13.63 -34.20 -23.97
CA LYS A 663 -13.59 -33.48 -22.69
C LYS A 663 -14.11 -34.35 -21.56
N ARG A 664 -15.23 -35.08 -21.74
CA ARG A 664 -15.78 -35.99 -20.71
C ARG A 664 -14.71 -36.95 -20.18
N LYS A 665 -13.87 -37.51 -21.05
CA LYS A 665 -12.74 -38.38 -20.64
C LYS A 665 -11.75 -37.65 -19.74
N ILE A 666 -11.31 -36.45 -20.13
CA ILE A 666 -10.39 -35.63 -19.31
C ILE A 666 -10.95 -35.35 -17.91
N PHE A 667 -12.25 -35.13 -17.76
CA PHE A 667 -12.88 -34.93 -16.45
C PHE A 667 -13.11 -36.25 -15.68
N ALA A 668 -13.54 -37.32 -16.35
CA ALA A 668 -13.79 -38.64 -15.75
C ALA A 668 -12.50 -39.37 -15.29
N ASP A 669 -11.35 -39.03 -15.87
CA ASP A 669 -10.04 -39.50 -15.38
C ASP A 669 -9.66 -38.91 -14.00
N VAL A 670 -10.37 -37.86 -13.54
CA VAL A 670 -10.06 -37.11 -12.30
C VAL A 670 -11.20 -37.18 -11.27
N PHE A 671 -12.45 -37.25 -11.73
CA PHE A 671 -13.65 -37.39 -10.89
C PHE A 671 -14.39 -38.70 -11.24
N PRO A 672 -14.69 -39.57 -10.25
CA PRO A 672 -15.33 -40.87 -10.47
C PRO A 672 -16.82 -40.80 -10.83
#